data_AF-A0A5N5JJ90-F1
#
_entry.id   AF-A0A5N5JJ90-F1
#
_cell.length_a   1.000
_cell.length_b   1.000
_cell.length_c   1.000
_cell.angle_alpha   90.00
_cell.angle_beta   90.00
_cell.angle_gamma   90.00
#
_symmetry.space_group_name_H-M   'P 1'
#
loop_
_entity.id
_entity.type
_entity.pdbx_description
1 polymer ?
#
loop_
_entity_poly.entity_id
_entity_poly.type
_entity_poly.pdbx_seq_one_letter_code
_entity_poly.pdbx_strand_id
1 'polypeptide(L)'
;MALPLSVSVSIFVLIVAYILYRRLRFKLPPGPRPWPIVGNLYDINPIMFRCFAEWAQAYGPIVSVWFGSALNVVVCNAELAKQVLKENDQQLADRHRTRLTARFSRDGKDLIWADYGPHYVKLRKVSTLELFSAKRLDELRPIREDEVTFMVESIFKDCTNPENHGKSLSVKKYLGDVAFNNITRLAFGKRFMNSEGIIDEQGQELKAIVNDGSRLGASPTMAEHIPWLQWMFPLEEEAFAKLDARRDRLVRSIMEEHNNARKRSGGAKNHFVDALLTLQEKYDLSEVSFISLLWHLPYRHLFFHNMALPLSVSVSIFVLIVAYILHRRLRFKLPPGPRPWPVVGNLYDINPIMFRCFAEWAQAYGPIVSVWFGSALNVVVCNAELAKQVLKENDQQLADRHRTRLTARFSRDGKDLIWADYGPHYVKLRKVSTLELFSAKRLDELRPIREDEVTFMVESIFKDCTNPENHGKSLSVKKYLGDVAFNNITRLAFGKRFMNSEGIIDEQGQELKAIVNDGSRLGASPTMAEHIPWLQWMFPLEEEVLAKLDARRDRLVRSIMEEHNNARKKSGGAKNQFVDALLTLQEKYDLSEVSFISLLWWLLHACLHTCTNGWLQICDLHFAAMVVLGIVLVFELEMG
;
A
#
# COMPACT_ATOMS: atom_id res chain seq x y z
N MET A 1 41.68 0.34 8.17
CA MET A 1 40.38 -0.37 8.23
C MET A 1 39.86 -0.66 9.66
N ALA A 2 40.54 -0.25 10.74
CA ALA A 2 40.08 -0.54 12.12
C ALA A 2 39.10 0.49 12.72
N LEU A 3 39.08 1.73 12.20
CA LEU A 3 38.23 2.82 12.69
C LEU A 3 36.69 2.59 12.64
N PRO A 4 36.10 2.02 11.58
CA PRO A 4 34.64 1.83 11.55
C PRO A 4 34.17 0.69 12.46
N LEU A 5 35.02 -0.33 12.68
CA LEU A 5 34.74 -1.43 13.60
C LEU A 5 34.84 -0.96 15.06
N SER A 6 35.85 -0.14 15.38
CA SER A 6 36.01 0.42 16.73
C SER A 6 34.88 1.38 17.07
N VAL A 7 34.36 2.16 16.12
CA VAL A 7 33.19 3.03 16.34
C VAL A 7 31.93 2.19 16.59
N SER A 8 31.70 1.13 15.82
CA SER A 8 30.55 0.23 16.01
C SER A 8 30.59 -0.50 17.36
N VAL A 9 31.77 -0.99 17.75
CA VAL A 9 32.00 -1.62 19.06
C VAL A 9 31.85 -0.60 20.19
N SER A 10 32.34 0.63 20.01
CA SER A 10 32.19 1.69 21.02
C SER A 10 30.72 2.09 21.20
N ILE A 11 29.95 2.20 20.11
CA ILE A 11 28.50 2.45 20.17
C ILE A 11 27.79 1.31 20.89
N PHE A 12 28.13 0.06 20.58
CA PHE A 12 27.56 -1.11 21.26
C PHE A 12 27.89 -1.12 22.75
N VAL A 13 29.14 -0.85 23.12
CA VAL A 13 29.58 -0.75 24.52
C VAL A 13 28.89 0.41 25.23
N LEU A 14 28.72 1.57 24.58
CA LEU A 14 27.99 2.71 25.14
C LEU A 14 26.50 2.38 25.33
N ILE A 15 25.87 1.66 24.41
CA ILE A 15 24.48 1.20 24.54
C ILE A 15 24.35 0.21 25.70
N VAL A 16 25.24 -0.78 25.79
CA VAL A 16 25.26 -1.76 26.88
C VAL A 16 25.54 -1.09 28.23
N ALA A 17 26.51 -0.17 28.28
CA ALA A 17 26.81 0.63 29.46
C ALA A 17 25.64 1.52 29.87
N TYR A 18 24.92 2.12 28.92
CA TYR A 18 23.73 2.92 29.18
C TYR A 18 22.56 2.07 29.70
N ILE A 19 22.35 0.88 29.14
CA ILE A 19 21.33 -0.08 29.61
C ILE A 19 21.67 -0.57 31.03
N LEU A 20 22.93 -0.93 31.27
CA LEU A 20 23.42 -1.34 32.60
C LEU A 20 23.32 -0.18 33.60
N TYR A 21 23.70 1.03 33.20
CA TYR A 21 23.58 2.24 34.01
C TYR A 21 22.11 2.52 34.39
N ARG A 22 21.17 2.43 33.44
CA ARG A 22 19.74 2.56 33.73
C ARG A 22 19.24 1.47 34.68
N ARG A 23 19.68 0.22 34.51
CA ARG A 23 19.34 -0.89 35.41
C ARG A 23 19.89 -0.71 36.82
N LEU A 24 21.11 -0.20 36.96
CA LEU A 24 21.76 0.00 38.26
C LEU A 24 21.29 1.27 38.96
N ARG A 25 20.89 2.30 38.20
CA ARG A 25 20.43 3.59 38.74
C ARG A 25 19.06 3.51 39.38
N PHE A 26 18.16 2.66 38.88
CA PHE A 26 16.79 2.55 39.38
C PHE A 26 16.55 1.20 40.04
N LYS A 27 16.22 1.21 41.34
CA LYS A 27 15.75 0.01 42.07
C LYS A 27 14.31 -0.29 41.66
N LEU A 28 14.15 -1.00 40.56
CA LEU A 28 12.84 -1.37 40.03
C LEU A 28 12.31 -2.64 40.70
N PRO A 29 10.98 -2.76 40.90
CA PRO A 29 10.34 -4.02 41.24
C PRO A 29 10.74 -5.15 40.27
N PRO A 30 10.74 -6.42 40.73
CA PRO A 30 11.02 -7.56 39.86
C PRO A 30 10.04 -7.63 38.68
N GLY A 31 10.44 -8.28 37.60
CA GLY A 31 9.58 -8.44 36.43
C GLY A 31 10.25 -9.17 35.28
N PRO A 32 9.49 -9.48 34.22
CA PRO A 32 10.01 -10.14 33.03
C PRO A 32 11.15 -9.32 32.42
N ARG A 33 12.19 -9.99 31.92
CA ARG A 33 13.37 -9.31 31.40
C ARG A 33 13.01 -8.57 30.11
N PRO A 34 13.13 -7.22 30.08
CA PRO A 34 12.77 -6.47 28.89
C PRO A 34 13.78 -6.71 27.77
N TRP A 35 13.27 -6.87 26.56
CA TRP A 35 14.07 -6.90 25.34
C TRP A 35 14.62 -5.50 25.03
N PRO A 36 15.80 -5.40 24.40
CA PRO A 36 16.33 -4.11 23.95
C PRO A 36 15.30 -3.37 23.08
N ILE A 37 15.13 -2.07 23.29
CA ILE A 37 14.26 -1.15 22.51
C ILE A 37 12.75 -1.35 22.69
N VAL A 38 12.26 -2.59 22.62
CA VAL A 38 10.82 -2.95 22.60
C VAL A 38 10.26 -3.28 23.99
N GLY A 39 11.12 -3.49 24.99
CA GLY A 39 10.68 -3.82 26.34
C GLY A 39 10.10 -5.22 26.44
N ASN A 40 9.02 -5.37 27.20
CA ASN A 40 8.28 -6.63 27.41
C ASN A 40 7.06 -6.76 26.49
N LEU A 41 6.93 -5.94 25.44
CA LEU A 41 5.74 -5.95 24.59
C LEU A 41 5.41 -7.33 23.99
N TYR A 42 6.42 -8.15 23.72
CA TYR A 42 6.25 -9.52 23.22
C TYR A 42 5.88 -10.54 24.29
N ASP A 43 6.19 -10.25 25.56
CA ASP A 43 5.91 -11.15 26.66
C ASP A 43 4.43 -11.02 27.11
N ILE A 44 3.73 -9.96 26.69
CA ILE A 44 2.35 -9.66 27.10
C ILE A 44 1.34 -10.45 26.25
N ASN A 45 0.55 -11.30 26.90
CA ASN A 45 -0.55 -11.99 26.22
C ASN A 45 -1.71 -11.04 25.90
N PRO A 46 -2.49 -11.29 24.84
CA PRO A 46 -3.64 -10.46 24.44
C PRO A 46 -4.65 -10.21 25.56
N ILE A 47 -4.81 -11.21 26.44
CA ILE A 47 -5.59 -11.09 27.66
C ILE A 47 -4.66 -10.61 28.78
N MET A 48 -4.36 -9.30 28.79
CA MET A 48 -3.34 -8.70 29.66
C MET A 48 -3.54 -9.01 31.14
N PHE A 49 -4.77 -9.03 31.64
CA PHE A 49 -5.03 -9.32 33.05
C PHE A 49 -4.65 -10.76 33.45
N ARG A 50 -4.76 -11.74 32.54
CA ARG A 50 -4.29 -13.11 32.79
C ARG A 50 -2.76 -13.16 32.78
N CYS A 51 -2.14 -12.50 31.80
CA CYS A 51 -0.69 -12.36 31.73
C CYS A 51 -0.10 -11.75 33.01
N PHE A 52 -0.69 -10.65 33.48
CA PHE A 52 -0.24 -9.97 34.70
C PHE A 52 -0.51 -10.79 35.96
N ALA A 53 -1.57 -11.60 35.99
CA ALA A 53 -1.80 -12.54 37.08
C ALA A 53 -0.74 -13.65 37.10
N GLU A 54 -0.38 -14.22 35.95
CA GLU A 54 0.70 -15.20 35.82
C GLU A 54 2.06 -14.61 36.23
N TRP A 55 2.36 -13.39 35.79
CA TRP A 55 3.58 -12.68 36.21
C TRP A 55 3.59 -12.34 37.68
N ALA A 56 2.44 -12.03 38.27
CA ALA A 56 2.36 -11.79 39.70
C ALA A 56 2.68 -13.04 40.52
N GLN A 57 2.32 -14.22 40.02
CA GLN A 57 2.72 -15.49 40.62
C GLN A 57 4.22 -15.75 40.50
N ALA A 58 4.83 -15.37 39.37
CA ALA A 58 6.25 -15.62 39.10
C ALA A 58 7.21 -14.60 39.76
N TYR A 59 6.86 -13.32 39.74
CA TYR A 59 7.73 -12.21 40.14
C TYR A 59 7.28 -11.51 41.44
N GLY A 60 6.07 -11.82 41.93
CA GLY A 60 5.48 -11.19 43.10
C GLY A 60 4.42 -10.13 42.76
N PRO A 61 3.77 -9.54 43.77
CA PRO A 61 2.55 -8.75 43.59
C PRO A 61 2.75 -7.35 42.98
N ILE A 62 4.01 -6.91 42.81
CA ILE A 62 4.39 -5.68 42.10
C ILE A 62 5.38 -6.06 41.01
N VAL A 63 5.00 -5.82 39.75
CA VAL A 63 5.76 -6.24 38.58
C VAL A 63 6.16 -5.04 37.74
N SER A 64 7.45 -4.90 37.43
CA SER A 64 7.93 -3.92 36.45
C SER A 64 7.80 -4.45 35.03
N VAL A 65 7.16 -3.71 34.15
CA VAL A 65 6.90 -4.10 32.77
C VAL A 65 7.21 -2.93 31.84
N TRP A 66 8.02 -3.17 30.81
CA TRP A 66 8.37 -2.14 29.83
C TRP A 66 7.49 -2.22 28.60
N PHE A 67 6.75 -1.16 28.27
CA PHE A 67 6.08 -1.03 26.98
C PHE A 67 6.97 -0.18 26.08
N GLY A 68 7.77 -0.81 25.22
CA GLY A 68 8.79 -0.11 24.44
C GLY A 68 9.83 0.50 25.37
N SER A 69 9.87 1.84 25.39
CA SER A 69 10.74 2.64 26.26
C SER A 69 10.06 3.13 27.54
N ALA A 70 8.74 2.94 27.68
CA ALA A 70 7.97 3.37 28.82
C ALA A 70 7.94 2.28 29.90
N LEU A 71 8.33 2.63 31.13
CA LEU A 71 8.22 1.75 32.29
C LEU A 71 6.80 1.83 32.86
N ASN A 72 6.19 0.67 33.05
CA ASN A 72 4.90 0.50 33.72
C ASN A 72 5.11 -0.38 34.96
N VAL A 73 4.40 -0.05 36.04
CA VAL A 73 4.39 -0.86 37.26
C VAL A 73 2.99 -1.45 37.41
N VAL A 74 2.90 -2.76 37.37
CA VAL A 74 1.64 -3.50 37.48
C VAL A 74 1.51 -4.00 38.91
N VAL A 75 0.34 -3.74 39.50
CA VAL A 75 0.01 -4.15 40.87
C VAL A 75 -1.11 -5.18 40.81
N CYS A 76 -0.86 -6.37 41.37
CA CYS A 76 -1.75 -7.53 41.25
C CYS A 76 -2.32 -8.02 42.59
N ASN A 77 -2.29 -7.19 43.64
CA ASN A 77 -2.86 -7.49 44.95
C ASN A 77 -3.85 -6.37 45.37
N ALA A 78 -4.97 -6.75 46.00
CA ALA A 78 -5.97 -5.84 46.54
C ALA A 78 -5.42 -4.84 47.57
N GLU A 79 -4.51 -5.25 48.46
CA GLU A 79 -3.91 -4.34 49.45
C GLU A 79 -3.08 -3.25 48.79
N LEU A 80 -2.26 -3.62 47.81
CA LEU A 80 -1.45 -2.68 47.05
C LEU A 80 -2.31 -1.82 46.11
N ALA A 81 -3.37 -2.39 45.54
CA ALA A 81 -4.34 -1.61 44.77
C ALA A 81 -5.02 -0.56 45.65
N LYS A 82 -5.34 -0.87 46.92
CA LYS A 82 -5.83 0.12 47.89
C LYS A 82 -4.78 1.19 48.18
N GLN A 83 -3.51 0.83 48.35
CA GLN A 83 -2.43 1.79 48.55
C GLN A 83 -2.30 2.75 47.35
N VAL A 84 -2.40 2.24 46.12
CA VAL A 84 -2.31 3.05 44.89
C VAL A 84 -3.56 3.90 44.66
N LEU A 85 -4.75 3.32 44.81
CA LEU A 85 -6.01 3.95 44.43
C LEU A 85 -6.68 4.76 45.54
N LYS A 86 -6.21 4.65 46.79
CA LYS A 86 -6.79 5.35 47.94
C LYS A 86 -5.77 6.09 48.80
N GLU A 87 -4.62 5.49 49.10
CA GLU A 87 -3.65 6.09 50.05
C GLU A 87 -2.70 7.06 49.34
N ASN A 88 -2.30 6.74 48.11
CA ASN A 88 -1.41 7.56 47.26
C ASN A 88 -2.11 8.05 45.98
N ASP A 89 -3.44 8.11 45.99
CA ASP A 89 -4.24 8.41 44.80
C ASP A 89 -3.91 9.77 44.19
N GLN A 90 -3.59 10.78 45.00
CA GLN A 90 -3.20 12.10 44.51
C GLN A 90 -1.88 12.11 43.73
N GLN A 91 -0.91 11.28 44.13
CA GLN A 91 0.42 11.23 43.49
C GLN A 91 0.45 10.32 42.26
N LEU A 92 -0.48 9.36 42.20
CA LEU A 92 -0.54 8.33 41.16
C LEU A 92 -1.80 8.43 40.28
N ALA A 93 -2.57 9.51 40.41
CA ALA A 93 -3.80 9.74 39.63
C ALA A 93 -3.51 10.07 38.16
N ASP A 94 -2.35 10.65 37.87
CA ASP A 94 -1.98 11.07 36.52
C ASP A 94 -1.82 9.88 35.59
N ARG A 95 -2.43 9.99 34.41
CA ARG A 95 -2.36 8.94 33.38
C ARG A 95 -1.41 9.36 32.29
N HIS A 96 -0.45 8.50 31.98
CA HIS A 96 0.44 8.74 30.85
C HIS A 96 -0.38 8.84 29.56
N ARG A 97 -0.29 10.00 28.89
CA ARG A 97 -0.85 10.22 27.55
C ARG A 97 0.21 9.94 26.47
N THR A 98 -0.11 9.03 25.56
CA THR A 98 0.59 8.87 24.28
C THR A 98 0.20 10.01 23.32
N ARG A 99 0.88 10.16 22.18
CA ARG A 99 0.52 11.18 21.16
C ARG A 99 -0.95 11.09 20.75
N LEU A 100 -1.44 9.87 20.57
CA LEU A 100 -2.81 9.56 20.17
C LEU A 100 -3.82 9.95 21.25
N THR A 101 -3.59 9.46 22.48
CA THR A 101 -4.49 9.74 23.62
C THR A 101 -4.43 11.22 24.02
N ALA A 102 -3.29 11.90 23.84
CA ALA A 102 -3.18 13.35 23.99
C ALA A 102 -4.08 14.09 22.98
N ARG A 103 -4.01 13.75 21.68
CA ARG A 103 -4.91 14.37 20.68
C ARG A 103 -6.39 14.06 20.96
N PHE A 104 -6.72 12.80 21.28
CA PHE A 104 -8.09 12.40 21.57
C PHE A 104 -8.68 13.10 22.80
N SER A 105 -7.87 13.28 23.85
CA SER A 105 -8.25 13.96 25.10
C SER A 105 -8.13 15.49 25.06
N ARG A 106 -7.72 16.07 23.92
CA ARG A 106 -7.38 17.50 23.79
C ARG A 106 -6.35 17.96 24.83
N ASP A 107 -5.29 17.16 24.95
CA ASP A 107 -4.24 17.30 25.95
C ASP A 107 -4.80 17.26 27.38
N GLY A 108 -5.61 16.23 27.68
CA GLY A 108 -6.15 15.96 29.02
C GLY A 108 -7.20 16.95 29.50
N LYS A 109 -8.01 17.50 28.59
CA LYS A 109 -9.17 18.36 28.95
C LYS A 109 -10.43 17.54 29.25
N ASP A 110 -10.39 16.23 29.07
CA ASP A 110 -11.46 15.30 29.41
C ASP A 110 -11.31 14.74 30.84
N LEU A 111 -12.30 13.99 31.32
CA LEU A 111 -12.25 13.44 32.69
C LEU A 111 -11.30 12.23 32.82
N ILE A 112 -11.06 11.46 31.75
CA ILE A 112 -10.26 10.22 31.83
C ILE A 112 -8.77 10.53 31.86
N TRP A 113 -8.29 11.45 31.04
CA TRP A 113 -6.87 11.74 30.85
C TRP A 113 -6.42 13.09 31.43
N ALA A 114 -7.28 13.79 32.18
CA ALA A 114 -6.86 14.96 32.94
C ALA A 114 -5.89 14.59 34.06
N ASP A 115 -4.82 15.37 34.18
CA ASP A 115 -3.90 15.29 35.31
C ASP A 115 -4.60 15.80 36.59
N TYR A 116 -4.18 15.28 37.74
CA TYR A 116 -4.70 15.67 39.03
C TYR A 116 -4.43 17.16 39.29
N GLY A 117 -5.50 17.92 39.44
CA GLY A 117 -5.42 19.36 39.65
C GLY A 117 -6.81 20.00 39.77
N PRO A 118 -6.88 21.34 39.82
CA PRO A 118 -8.15 22.06 39.97
C PRO A 118 -9.19 21.70 38.90
N HIS A 119 -8.74 21.46 37.66
CA HIS A 119 -9.60 21.07 36.55
C HIS A 119 -10.17 19.66 36.73
N TYR A 120 -9.34 18.65 37.01
CA TYR A 120 -9.80 17.28 37.29
C TYR A 120 -10.76 17.23 38.48
N VAL A 121 -10.43 17.90 39.59
CA VAL A 121 -11.30 17.97 40.79
C VAL A 121 -12.66 18.58 40.46
N LYS A 122 -12.67 19.65 39.65
CA LYS A 122 -13.90 20.28 39.16
C LYS A 122 -14.74 19.29 38.33
N LEU A 123 -14.15 18.64 37.32
CA LEU A 123 -14.87 17.69 36.47
C LEU A 123 -15.37 16.46 37.23
N ARG A 124 -14.58 15.94 38.17
CA ARG A 124 -14.95 14.81 39.03
C ARG A 124 -16.10 15.20 39.97
N LYS A 125 -16.08 16.40 40.55
CA LYS A 125 -17.17 16.91 41.40
C LYS A 125 -18.48 17.02 40.63
N VAL A 126 -18.46 17.63 39.45
CA VAL A 126 -19.64 17.73 38.55
C VAL A 126 -20.17 16.34 38.19
N SER A 127 -19.27 15.44 37.79
CA SER A 127 -19.65 14.09 37.38
C SER A 127 -20.25 13.27 38.52
N THR A 128 -19.57 13.19 39.67
CA THR A 128 -20.00 12.34 40.80
C THR A 128 -21.19 12.91 41.56
N LEU A 129 -21.26 14.24 41.78
CA LEU A 129 -22.32 14.83 42.60
C LEU A 129 -23.58 15.20 41.81
N GLU A 130 -23.45 15.52 40.53
CA GLU A 130 -24.56 16.12 39.76
C GLU A 130 -25.07 15.19 38.63
N LEU A 131 -24.16 14.55 37.89
CA LEU A 131 -24.52 13.68 36.75
C LEU A 131 -24.79 12.23 37.15
N PHE A 132 -23.95 11.65 38.01
CA PHE A 132 -24.02 10.23 38.41
C PHE A 132 -24.44 10.04 39.86
N SER A 133 -25.10 11.02 40.48
CA SER A 133 -25.64 10.86 41.83
C SER A 133 -26.80 9.86 41.84
N ALA A 134 -27.02 9.18 42.97
CA ALA A 134 -28.10 8.21 43.12
C ALA A 134 -29.47 8.82 42.73
N LYS A 135 -29.73 10.05 43.21
CA LYS A 135 -30.94 10.81 42.85
C LYS A 135 -31.08 11.00 41.33
N ARG A 136 -30.00 11.39 40.64
CA ARG A 136 -30.03 11.61 39.18
C ARG A 136 -30.25 10.31 38.42
N LEU A 137 -29.60 9.22 38.85
CA LEU A 137 -29.76 7.91 38.23
C LEU A 137 -31.19 7.36 38.41
N ASP A 138 -31.85 7.66 39.53
CA ASP A 138 -33.25 7.33 39.77
C ASP A 138 -34.18 8.19 38.90
N GLU A 139 -33.92 9.49 38.75
CA GLU A 139 -34.66 10.37 37.83
C GLU A 139 -34.55 9.94 36.36
N LEU A 140 -33.45 9.27 36.00
CA LEU A 140 -33.18 8.73 34.66
C LEU A 140 -33.64 7.27 34.49
N ARG A 141 -34.17 6.64 35.54
CA ARG A 141 -34.70 5.27 35.50
C ARG A 141 -35.77 5.05 34.43
N PRO A 142 -36.75 5.96 34.22
CA PRO A 142 -37.81 5.74 33.22
C PRO A 142 -37.27 5.58 31.80
N ILE A 143 -36.18 6.27 31.45
CA ILE A 143 -35.56 6.14 30.12
C ILE A 143 -35.04 4.72 29.90
N ARG A 144 -34.41 4.12 30.92
CA ARG A 144 -33.87 2.76 30.85
C ARG A 144 -34.97 1.71 30.79
N GLU A 145 -36.03 1.90 31.58
CA GLU A 145 -37.20 1.00 31.56
C GLU A 145 -37.93 1.05 30.21
N ASP A 146 -38.07 2.23 29.62
CA ASP A 146 -38.66 2.43 28.30
C ASP A 146 -37.85 1.74 27.18
N GLU A 147 -36.52 1.89 27.16
CA GLU A 147 -35.68 1.20 26.15
C GLU A 147 -35.66 -0.33 26.34
N VAL A 148 -35.68 -0.83 27.57
CA VAL A 148 -35.76 -2.27 27.83
C VAL A 148 -37.12 -2.83 27.41
N THR A 149 -38.21 -2.12 27.70
CA THR A 149 -39.56 -2.51 27.26
C THR A 149 -39.60 -2.57 25.73
N PHE A 150 -39.05 -1.55 25.08
CA PHE A 150 -38.96 -1.47 23.63
C PHE A 150 -38.15 -2.64 23.01
N MET A 151 -37.06 -3.07 23.67
CA MET A 151 -36.30 -4.25 23.29
C MET A 151 -37.17 -5.51 23.26
N VAL A 152 -37.91 -5.73 24.36
CA VAL A 152 -38.72 -6.93 24.56
C VAL A 152 -39.84 -6.97 23.53
N GLU A 153 -40.48 -5.83 23.26
CA GLU A 153 -41.50 -5.72 22.20
C GLU A 153 -40.94 -6.02 20.82
N SER A 154 -39.73 -5.55 20.51
CA SER A 154 -39.07 -5.80 19.22
C SER A 154 -38.70 -7.27 19.04
N ILE A 155 -38.15 -7.89 20.10
CA ILE A 155 -37.88 -9.34 20.12
C ILE A 155 -39.18 -10.12 19.94
N PHE A 156 -40.25 -9.74 20.65
CA PHE A 156 -41.54 -10.41 20.56
C PHE A 156 -42.09 -10.34 19.13
N LYS A 157 -42.10 -9.15 18.50
CA LYS A 157 -42.55 -8.97 17.10
C LYS A 157 -41.78 -9.86 16.14
N ASP A 158 -40.45 -9.89 16.24
CA ASP A 158 -39.61 -10.69 15.35
C ASP A 158 -39.77 -12.20 15.57
N CYS A 159 -40.04 -12.64 16.81
CA CYS A 159 -40.38 -14.02 17.13
C CYS A 159 -41.76 -14.44 16.61
N THR A 160 -42.74 -13.53 16.63
CA THR A 160 -44.11 -13.78 16.15
C THR A 160 -44.28 -13.66 14.64
N ASN A 161 -43.25 -13.20 13.93
CA ASN A 161 -43.28 -13.08 12.47
C ASN A 161 -43.29 -14.47 11.82
N PRO A 162 -44.29 -14.81 10.96
CA PRO A 162 -44.39 -16.11 10.29
C PRO A 162 -43.11 -16.52 9.54
N GLU A 163 -42.35 -15.56 9.02
CA GLU A 163 -41.11 -15.83 8.28
C GLU A 163 -39.95 -16.32 9.16
N ASN A 164 -40.03 -16.10 10.48
CA ASN A 164 -38.99 -16.42 11.45
C ASN A 164 -39.34 -17.62 12.35
N HIS A 165 -40.49 -18.27 12.12
CA HIS A 165 -40.88 -19.46 12.85
C HIS A 165 -39.81 -20.57 12.75
N GLY A 166 -39.31 -21.03 13.90
CA GLY A 166 -38.30 -22.08 14.00
C GLY A 166 -36.85 -21.64 13.75
N LYS A 167 -36.59 -20.35 13.49
CA LYS A 167 -35.22 -19.82 13.32
C LYS A 167 -34.62 -19.38 14.67
N SER A 168 -33.30 -19.54 14.80
CA SER A 168 -32.56 -19.03 15.97
C SER A 168 -32.44 -17.50 15.92
N LEU A 169 -32.67 -16.83 17.05
CA LEU A 169 -32.63 -15.37 17.17
C LEU A 169 -31.29 -14.89 17.69
N SER A 170 -30.66 -13.94 16.99
CA SER A 170 -29.43 -13.30 17.47
C SER A 170 -29.73 -12.13 18.40
N VAL A 171 -29.64 -12.36 19.71
CA VAL A 171 -29.91 -11.35 20.76
C VAL A 171 -28.91 -10.18 20.72
N LYS A 172 -27.73 -10.39 20.14
CA LYS A 172 -26.65 -9.38 20.06
C LYS A 172 -27.11 -8.08 19.38
N LYS A 173 -27.98 -8.17 18.36
CA LYS A 173 -28.50 -6.99 17.65
C LYS A 173 -29.34 -6.12 18.59
N TYR A 174 -30.35 -6.70 19.22
CA TYR A 174 -31.26 -5.99 20.14
C TYR A 174 -30.53 -5.38 21.33
N LEU A 175 -29.55 -6.10 21.90
CA LEU A 175 -28.72 -5.58 22.99
C LEU A 175 -27.87 -4.39 22.54
N GLY A 176 -27.35 -4.42 21.32
CA GLY A 176 -26.60 -3.30 20.73
C GLY A 176 -27.48 -2.06 20.54
N ASP A 177 -28.68 -2.23 19.98
CA ASP A 177 -29.62 -1.14 19.69
C ASP A 177 -30.10 -0.47 21.00
N VAL A 178 -30.42 -1.27 22.02
CA VAL A 178 -30.87 -0.78 23.33
C VAL A 178 -29.74 -0.14 24.11
N ALA A 179 -28.52 -0.66 24.01
CA ALA A 179 -27.36 0.00 24.60
C ALA A 179 -27.11 1.36 23.93
N PHE A 180 -27.18 1.43 22.60
CA PHE A 180 -27.02 2.67 21.85
C PHE A 180 -28.08 3.70 22.23
N ASN A 181 -29.36 3.35 22.18
CA ASN A 181 -30.45 4.27 22.52
C ASN A 181 -30.44 4.69 23.99
N ASN A 182 -30.11 3.78 24.91
CA ASN A 182 -29.93 4.15 26.32
C ASN A 182 -28.84 5.21 26.48
N ILE A 183 -27.65 4.98 25.90
CA ILE A 183 -26.55 5.93 26.00
C ILE A 183 -26.94 7.27 25.37
N THR A 184 -27.57 7.27 24.19
CA THR A 184 -27.87 8.51 23.47
C THR A 184 -29.00 9.30 24.14
N ARG A 185 -30.02 8.63 24.69
CA ARG A 185 -31.10 9.31 25.42
C ARG A 185 -30.64 9.85 26.76
N LEU A 186 -29.74 9.16 27.45
CA LEU A 186 -29.16 9.65 28.71
C LEU A 186 -28.18 10.80 28.45
N ALA A 187 -27.30 10.67 27.47
CA ALA A 187 -26.30 11.69 27.14
C ALA A 187 -26.94 12.91 26.47
N PHE A 188 -27.57 12.70 25.31
CA PHE A 188 -28.07 13.77 24.43
C PHE A 188 -29.56 14.06 24.59
N GLY A 189 -30.32 13.30 25.39
CA GLY A 189 -31.77 13.53 25.52
C GLY A 189 -32.60 13.13 24.32
N LYS A 190 -31.99 12.48 23.32
CA LYS A 190 -32.62 12.16 22.02
C LYS A 190 -32.48 10.67 21.69
N ARG A 191 -33.55 10.09 21.13
CA ARG A 191 -33.55 8.76 20.51
C ARG A 191 -33.19 8.94 19.05
N PHE A 192 -31.98 8.51 18.66
CA PHE A 192 -31.48 8.65 17.29
C PHE A 192 -31.87 7.48 16.38
N MET A 193 -32.18 6.30 16.95
CA MET A 193 -32.61 5.13 16.20
C MET A 193 -34.08 4.82 16.52
N ASN A 194 -34.89 4.67 15.47
CA ASN A 194 -36.31 4.33 15.61
C ASN A 194 -36.52 2.81 15.75
N SER A 195 -37.80 2.42 15.84
CA SER A 195 -38.24 1.03 16.00
C SER A 195 -37.91 0.09 14.85
N GLU A 196 -37.65 0.65 13.67
CA GLU A 196 -37.34 -0.09 12.44
C GLU A 196 -35.81 -0.19 12.23
N GLY A 197 -35.02 0.34 13.17
CA GLY A 197 -33.56 0.41 13.07
C GLY A 197 -33.05 1.54 12.16
N ILE A 198 -33.93 2.44 11.73
CA ILE A 198 -33.57 3.61 10.93
C ILE A 198 -33.01 4.68 11.87
N ILE A 199 -31.80 5.14 11.56
CA ILE A 199 -31.09 6.15 12.32
C ILE A 199 -31.29 7.51 11.63
N ASP A 200 -31.64 8.53 12.41
CA ASP A 200 -31.75 9.91 11.91
C ASP A 200 -30.38 10.49 11.48
N GLU A 201 -30.39 11.63 10.79
CA GLU A 201 -29.17 12.23 10.23
C GLU A 201 -28.10 12.52 11.30
N GLN A 202 -28.51 13.04 12.46
CA GLN A 202 -27.61 13.30 13.59
C GLN A 202 -27.05 12.01 14.20
N GLY A 203 -27.85 10.94 14.28
CA GLY A 203 -27.41 9.64 14.75
C GLY A 203 -26.45 8.95 13.78
N GLN A 204 -26.65 9.12 12.46
CA GLN A 204 -25.72 8.63 11.45
C GLN A 204 -24.38 9.36 11.56
N GLU A 205 -24.40 10.67 11.75
CA GLU A 205 -23.19 11.47 11.98
C GLU A 205 -22.50 11.06 13.29
N LEU A 206 -23.26 10.85 14.37
CA LEU A 206 -22.75 10.33 15.64
C LEU A 206 -22.05 8.98 15.45
N LYS A 207 -22.69 8.04 14.74
CA LYS A 207 -22.13 6.71 14.46
C LYS A 207 -20.87 6.81 13.61
N ALA A 208 -20.85 7.70 12.62
CA ALA A 208 -19.69 7.95 11.78
C ALA A 208 -18.51 8.55 12.59
N ILE A 209 -18.77 9.54 13.45
CA ILE A 209 -17.76 10.12 14.34
C ILE A 209 -17.19 9.04 15.29
N VAL A 210 -18.06 8.21 15.89
CA VAL A 210 -17.62 7.14 16.80
C VAL A 210 -16.79 6.09 16.06
N ASN A 211 -17.19 5.71 14.84
CA ASN A 211 -16.44 4.74 14.02
C ASN A 211 -15.10 5.30 13.54
N ASP A 212 -15.06 6.54 13.06
CA ASP A 212 -13.83 7.20 12.63
C ASP A 212 -12.88 7.42 13.81
N GLY A 213 -13.40 7.83 14.97
CA GLY A 213 -12.65 7.94 16.22
C GLY A 213 -12.13 6.59 16.71
N SER A 214 -12.90 5.51 16.53
CA SER A 214 -12.44 4.15 16.83
C SER A 214 -11.36 3.69 15.85
N ARG A 215 -11.48 3.99 14.55
CA ARG A 215 -10.46 3.64 13.55
C ARG A 215 -9.14 4.38 13.81
N LEU A 216 -9.22 5.68 14.09
CA LEU A 216 -8.06 6.49 14.44
C LEU A 216 -7.47 6.04 15.79
N GLY A 217 -8.33 5.75 16.78
CA GLY A 217 -7.94 5.34 18.13
C GLY A 217 -7.45 3.89 18.27
N ALA A 218 -7.81 3.00 17.34
CA ALA A 218 -7.47 1.58 17.37
C ALA A 218 -6.24 1.22 16.53
N SER A 219 -5.58 2.18 15.88
CA SER A 219 -4.30 1.95 15.20
C SER A 219 -3.20 1.77 16.25
N PRO A 220 -2.76 0.53 16.55
CA PRO A 220 -1.80 0.27 17.61
C PRO A 220 -0.42 0.49 17.02
N THR A 221 -0.04 1.75 16.89
CA THR A 221 1.27 2.03 16.32
C THR A 221 2.31 1.71 17.40
N MET A 222 3.13 0.68 17.19
CA MET A 222 4.29 0.37 18.05
C MET A 222 5.17 1.62 18.32
N ALA A 223 5.13 2.60 17.41
CA ALA A 223 5.77 3.90 17.54
C ALA A 223 5.24 4.75 18.72
N GLU A 224 4.06 4.48 19.26
CA GLU A 224 3.56 5.16 20.47
C GLU A 224 4.41 4.84 21.69
N HIS A 225 4.90 3.60 21.79
CA HIS A 225 5.70 3.13 22.91
C HIS A 225 7.22 3.34 22.70
N ILE A 226 7.62 3.70 21.47
CA ILE A 226 9.02 3.85 21.06
C ILE A 226 9.20 5.26 20.45
N PRO A 227 9.54 6.29 21.25
CA PRO A 227 9.57 7.68 20.84
C PRO A 227 10.41 7.99 19.60
N TRP A 228 11.52 7.28 19.40
CA TRP A 228 12.38 7.51 18.24
C TRP A 228 11.85 6.88 16.94
N LEU A 229 10.85 5.99 16.98
CA LEU A 229 10.16 5.46 15.79
C LEU A 229 9.00 6.36 15.33
N GLN A 230 8.69 7.41 16.08
CA GLN A 230 7.53 8.27 15.84
C GLN A 230 7.57 9.02 14.50
N TRP A 231 8.77 9.25 13.93
CA TRP A 231 8.92 9.93 12.64
C TRP A 231 8.51 9.04 11.45
N MET A 232 8.60 7.72 11.57
CA MET A 232 8.20 6.77 10.52
C MET A 232 6.68 6.61 10.43
N PHE A 233 5.98 6.96 11.51
CA PHE A 233 4.53 6.86 11.63
C PHE A 233 3.97 8.23 12.04
N PRO A 234 3.93 9.19 11.11
CA PRO A 234 3.33 10.49 11.37
C PRO A 234 1.86 10.30 11.75
N LEU A 235 1.41 11.09 12.73
CA LEU A 235 0.01 11.07 13.14
C LEU A 235 -0.79 11.77 12.03
N GLU A 236 -1.96 11.25 11.67
CA GLU A 236 -2.87 11.90 10.73
C GLU A 236 -3.53 13.14 11.39
N GLU A 237 -2.76 14.21 11.57
CA GLU A 237 -3.21 15.41 12.29
C GLU A 237 -4.47 16.04 11.66
N GLU A 238 -4.54 16.04 10.32
CA GLU A 238 -5.70 16.52 9.58
C GLU A 238 -6.96 15.68 9.84
N ALA A 239 -6.81 14.35 9.96
CA ALA A 239 -7.93 13.45 10.24
C ALA A 239 -8.46 13.66 11.66
N PHE A 240 -7.57 13.84 12.64
CA PHE A 240 -7.95 14.20 14.02
C PHE A 240 -8.62 15.57 14.08
N ALA A 241 -8.10 16.58 13.38
CA ALA A 241 -8.71 17.92 13.34
C ALA A 241 -10.10 17.89 12.70
N LYS A 242 -10.27 17.14 11.60
CA LYS A 242 -11.57 16.95 10.94
C LYS A 242 -12.57 16.22 11.84
N LEU A 243 -12.12 15.20 12.56
CA LEU A 243 -12.95 14.48 13.54
C LEU A 243 -13.40 15.41 14.68
N ASP A 244 -12.47 16.18 15.25
CA ASP A 244 -12.74 17.15 16.31
C ASP A 244 -13.75 18.22 15.88
N ALA A 245 -13.60 18.74 14.65
CA ALA A 245 -14.52 19.74 14.10
C ALA A 245 -15.94 19.17 13.88
N ARG A 246 -16.05 17.92 13.41
CA ARG A 246 -17.35 17.22 13.28
C ARG A 246 -17.99 17.00 14.65
N ARG A 247 -17.20 16.54 15.61
CA ARG A 247 -17.61 16.33 17.00
C ARG A 247 -18.18 17.61 17.63
N ASP A 248 -17.47 18.73 17.47
CA ASP A 248 -17.89 20.02 18.04
C ASP A 248 -19.15 20.55 17.36
N ARG A 249 -19.25 20.44 16.02
CA ARG A 249 -20.46 20.84 15.28
C ARG A 249 -21.71 20.08 15.73
N LEU A 250 -21.60 18.77 15.89
CA LEU A 250 -22.72 17.94 16.33
C LEU A 250 -23.18 18.34 17.74
N VAL A 251 -22.25 18.52 18.69
CA VAL A 251 -22.62 18.92 20.06
C VAL A 251 -23.20 20.32 20.10
N ARG A 252 -22.64 21.28 19.35
CA ARG A 252 -23.18 22.64 19.28
C ARG A 252 -24.62 22.65 18.76
N SER A 253 -24.91 21.91 17.70
CA SER A 253 -26.28 21.74 17.18
C SER A 253 -27.22 21.22 18.26
N ILE A 254 -26.81 20.19 19.01
CA ILE A 254 -27.63 19.62 20.08
C ILE A 254 -27.81 20.63 21.23
N MET A 255 -26.75 21.33 21.64
CA MET A 255 -26.83 22.37 22.68
C MET A 255 -27.81 23.49 22.27
N GLU A 256 -27.80 23.94 21.02
CA GLU A 256 -28.72 24.95 20.50
C GLU A 256 -30.17 24.46 20.51
N GLU A 257 -30.42 23.22 20.08
CA GLU A 257 -31.75 22.59 20.16
C GLU A 257 -32.29 22.56 21.59
N HIS A 258 -31.46 22.15 22.56
CA HIS A 258 -31.84 22.10 23.96
C HIS A 258 -32.04 23.49 24.58
N ASN A 259 -31.19 24.46 24.26
CA ASN A 259 -31.38 25.85 24.69
C ASN A 259 -32.69 26.44 24.14
N ASN A 260 -33.02 26.17 22.89
CA ASN A 260 -34.29 26.58 22.29
C ASN A 260 -35.48 25.86 22.92
N ALA A 261 -35.35 24.57 23.24
CA ALA A 261 -36.38 23.81 23.93
C ALA A 261 -36.66 24.38 25.33
N ARG A 262 -35.62 24.71 26.11
CA ARG A 262 -35.75 25.33 27.44
C ARG A 262 -36.52 26.64 27.41
N LYS A 263 -36.23 27.50 26.42
CA LYS A 263 -36.94 28.77 26.21
C LYS A 263 -38.43 28.56 25.93
N ARG A 264 -38.82 27.44 25.30
CA ARG A 264 -40.21 27.10 24.95
C ARG A 264 -40.96 26.39 26.07
N SER A 265 -40.32 25.44 26.77
CA SER A 265 -40.97 24.58 27.76
C SER A 265 -40.81 25.04 29.22
N GLY A 266 -40.02 26.09 29.49
CA GLY A 266 -39.89 26.70 30.82
C GLY A 266 -39.11 25.89 31.86
N GLY A 267 -38.47 24.78 31.48
CA GLY A 267 -37.74 23.91 32.41
C GLY A 267 -36.74 22.99 31.73
N ALA A 268 -35.68 22.63 32.46
CA ALA A 268 -34.65 21.68 32.03
C ALA A 268 -35.14 20.23 32.20
N LYS A 269 -34.86 19.36 31.23
CA LYS A 269 -35.12 17.93 31.33
C LYS A 269 -33.99 17.24 32.12
N ASN A 270 -34.24 15.99 32.53
CA ASN A 270 -33.34 15.25 33.43
C ASN A 270 -32.08 14.67 32.76
N HIS A 271 -31.95 14.70 31.44
CA HIS A 271 -30.80 14.11 30.71
C HIS A 271 -29.53 14.97 30.79
N PHE A 272 -28.37 14.40 30.43
CA PHE A 272 -27.08 14.99 30.76
C PHE A 272 -26.75 16.29 30.02
N VAL A 273 -27.13 16.48 28.76
CA VAL A 273 -26.99 17.79 28.09
C VAL A 273 -27.66 18.90 28.90
N ASP A 274 -28.88 18.67 29.37
CA ASP A 274 -29.61 19.67 30.13
C ASP A 274 -29.01 19.87 31.53
N ALA A 275 -28.65 18.79 32.22
CA ALA A 275 -27.93 18.91 33.48
C ALA A 275 -26.63 19.74 33.30
N LEU A 276 -25.82 19.42 32.29
CA LEU A 276 -24.56 20.11 32.01
C LEU A 276 -24.76 21.59 31.64
N LEU A 277 -25.80 21.95 30.87
CA LEU A 277 -26.08 23.36 30.54
C LEU A 277 -26.39 24.17 31.80
N THR A 278 -27.13 23.61 32.75
CA THR A 278 -27.42 24.25 34.04
C THR A 278 -26.17 24.32 34.94
N LEU A 279 -25.31 23.31 34.86
CA LEU A 279 -24.07 23.24 35.64
C LEU A 279 -22.94 24.09 35.05
N GLN A 280 -23.04 24.46 33.77
CA GLN A 280 -22.03 25.26 33.07
C GLN A 280 -21.79 26.59 33.77
N GLU A 281 -22.87 27.30 34.13
CA GLU A 281 -22.81 28.56 34.88
C GLU A 281 -22.40 28.34 36.34
N LYS A 282 -22.92 27.29 36.99
CA LYS A 282 -22.66 26.99 38.41
C LYS A 282 -21.20 26.64 38.70
N TYR A 283 -20.52 25.95 37.77
CA TYR A 283 -19.16 25.44 37.96
C TYR A 283 -18.12 26.13 37.06
N ASP A 284 -18.52 27.13 36.26
CA ASP A 284 -17.68 27.81 35.29
C ASP A 284 -16.94 26.79 34.39
N LEU A 285 -17.73 26.01 33.66
CA LEU A 285 -17.23 24.97 32.75
C LEU A 285 -16.99 25.57 31.36
N SER A 286 -15.76 25.44 30.87
CA SER A 286 -15.46 25.77 29.47
C SER A 286 -16.27 24.90 28.51
N GLU A 287 -16.60 25.43 27.33
CA GLU A 287 -17.30 24.69 26.28
C GLU A 287 -16.54 23.40 25.91
N VAL A 288 -15.21 23.44 25.85
CA VAL A 288 -14.38 22.25 25.59
C VAL A 288 -14.56 21.19 26.68
N SER A 289 -14.63 21.58 27.96
CA SER A 289 -14.88 20.66 29.06
C SER A 289 -16.29 20.07 29.04
N PHE A 290 -17.29 20.88 28.67
CA PHE A 290 -18.66 20.42 28.44
C PHE A 290 -18.70 19.33 27.36
N ILE A 291 -18.11 19.63 26.19
CA ILE A 291 -18.05 18.70 25.05
C ILE A 291 -17.32 17.42 25.47
N SER A 292 -16.14 17.54 26.09
CA SER A 292 -15.38 16.37 26.55
C SER A 292 -16.14 15.50 27.55
N LEU A 293 -16.89 16.09 28.49
CA LEU A 293 -17.73 15.34 29.44
C LEU A 293 -18.89 14.60 28.76
N LEU A 294 -19.48 15.18 27.72
CA LEU A 294 -20.58 14.57 26.98
C LEU A 294 -20.12 13.37 26.15
N TRP A 295 -18.94 13.48 25.52
CA TRP A 295 -18.35 12.42 24.70
C TRP A 295 -17.69 11.30 25.50
N HIS A 296 -17.32 11.55 26.75
CA HIS A 296 -16.77 10.54 27.66
C HIS A 296 -17.68 9.29 27.81
N LEU A 297 -19.01 9.46 27.73
CA LEU A 297 -20.01 8.40 27.92
C LEU A 297 -20.06 7.34 26.81
N PRO A 298 -20.14 7.69 25.51
CA PRO A 298 -20.16 6.72 24.41
C PRO A 298 -18.82 6.02 24.12
N TYR A 299 -17.67 6.64 24.43
CA TYR A 299 -16.36 6.05 24.11
C TYR A 299 -15.87 4.98 25.10
N ARG A 300 -16.56 4.78 26.23
CA ARG A 300 -16.15 3.86 27.31
C ARG A 300 -16.12 2.38 26.90
N HIS A 301 -16.81 2.00 25.82
CA HIS A 301 -17.04 0.59 25.46
C HIS A 301 -16.22 0.08 24.25
N LEU A 302 -15.44 0.93 23.57
CA LEU A 302 -14.88 0.65 22.24
C LEU A 302 -13.36 0.36 22.19
N PHE A 303 -12.63 0.47 23.30
CA PHE A 303 -11.16 0.37 23.30
C PHE A 303 -10.57 -1.04 23.48
N PHE A 304 -11.39 -2.10 23.60
CA PHE A 304 -10.87 -3.45 23.81
C PHE A 304 -11.58 -4.48 22.94
N HIS A 305 -11.15 -4.64 21.69
CA HIS A 305 -11.22 -5.94 21.00
C HIS A 305 -10.25 -6.09 19.81
N ASN A 306 -9.50 -7.19 19.86
CA ASN A 306 -8.89 -7.95 18.76
C ASN A 306 -7.70 -7.35 17.99
N MET A 307 -6.50 -7.45 18.58
CA MET A 307 -5.21 -7.20 17.93
C MET A 307 -4.18 -8.29 18.29
N ALA A 308 -4.48 -9.57 18.03
CA ALA A 308 -3.66 -10.67 18.54
C ALA A 308 -3.11 -11.67 17.51
N LEU A 309 -3.48 -11.60 16.24
CA LEU A 309 -3.06 -12.63 15.26
C LEU A 309 -2.26 -12.16 14.04
N PRO A 310 -2.26 -10.89 13.58
CA PRO A 310 -1.37 -10.50 12.49
C PRO A 310 0.00 -9.95 12.94
N LEU A 311 0.17 -9.48 14.18
CA LEU A 311 1.34 -8.65 14.55
C LEU A 311 2.62 -9.42 14.93
N SER A 312 2.50 -10.61 15.54
CA SER A 312 3.67 -11.45 15.88
C SER A 312 4.36 -12.03 14.64
N VAL A 313 3.58 -12.27 13.59
CA VAL A 313 4.05 -12.73 12.28
C VAL A 313 4.83 -11.62 11.58
N SER A 314 4.31 -10.38 11.57
CA SER A 314 4.96 -9.25 10.89
C SER A 314 6.32 -8.87 11.46
N VAL A 315 6.50 -8.92 12.78
CA VAL A 315 7.79 -8.55 13.41
C VAL A 315 8.83 -9.66 13.25
N SER A 316 8.43 -10.93 13.40
CA SER A 316 9.33 -12.06 13.17
C SER A 316 9.84 -12.07 11.73
N ILE A 317 8.97 -11.75 10.76
CA ILE A 317 9.34 -11.56 9.36
C ILE A 317 10.33 -10.39 9.21
N PHE A 318 10.10 -9.25 9.85
CA PHE A 318 10.98 -8.08 9.74
C PHE A 318 12.40 -8.35 10.26
N VAL A 319 12.54 -9.01 11.42
CA VAL A 319 13.85 -9.34 12.00
C VAL A 319 14.59 -10.36 11.13
N LEU A 320 13.89 -11.36 10.58
CA LEU A 320 14.46 -12.32 9.64
C LEU A 320 14.92 -11.64 8.34
N ILE A 321 14.16 -10.68 7.81
CA ILE A 321 14.52 -9.91 6.60
C ILE A 321 15.78 -9.07 6.86
N VAL A 322 15.85 -8.36 7.99
CA VAL A 322 17.02 -7.52 8.31
C VAL A 322 18.28 -8.38 8.53
N ALA A 323 18.15 -9.50 9.24
CA ALA A 323 19.25 -10.45 9.43
C ALA A 323 19.72 -11.05 8.09
N TYR A 324 18.80 -11.38 7.19
CA TYR A 324 19.09 -11.88 5.85
C TYR A 324 19.83 -10.86 4.97
N ILE A 325 19.39 -9.60 4.97
CA ILE A 325 20.03 -8.51 4.20
C ILE A 325 21.46 -8.26 4.70
N LEU A 326 21.66 -8.22 6.02
CA LEU A 326 22.97 -8.05 6.64
C LEU A 326 23.89 -9.25 6.34
N HIS A 327 23.37 -10.47 6.42
CA HIS A 327 24.12 -11.68 6.09
C HIS A 327 24.56 -11.70 4.62
N ARG A 328 23.67 -11.34 3.68
CA ARG A 328 24.00 -11.26 2.25
C ARG A 328 25.12 -10.23 1.98
N ARG A 329 25.06 -9.06 2.60
CA ARG A 329 26.09 -8.02 2.42
C ARG A 329 27.47 -8.41 2.95
N LEU A 330 27.52 -9.18 4.04
CA LEU A 330 28.78 -9.63 4.63
C LEU A 330 29.37 -10.83 3.88
N ARG A 331 28.53 -11.66 3.25
CA ARG A 331 28.96 -12.88 2.55
C ARG A 331 29.55 -12.57 1.17
N PHE A 332 29.01 -11.59 0.45
CA PHE A 332 29.43 -11.29 -0.93
C PHE A 332 30.23 -9.98 -0.98
N LYS A 333 31.43 -10.01 -1.59
CA LYS A 333 32.25 -8.83 -1.85
C LYS A 333 31.63 -8.02 -3.00
N LEU A 334 30.57 -7.28 -2.69
CA LEU A 334 29.82 -6.51 -3.68
C LEU A 334 30.59 -5.25 -4.12
N PRO A 335 30.45 -4.83 -5.39
CA PRO A 335 30.86 -3.51 -5.84
C PRO A 335 30.29 -2.38 -4.97
N PRO A 336 30.96 -1.21 -4.90
CA PRO A 336 30.47 -0.06 -4.15
C PRO A 336 29.12 0.43 -4.70
N GLY A 337 28.35 1.17 -3.89
CA GLY A 337 27.09 1.76 -4.35
C GLY A 337 26.33 2.47 -3.24
N PRO A 338 25.21 3.13 -3.58
CA PRO A 338 24.39 3.86 -2.61
C PRO A 338 23.90 2.93 -1.51
N ARG A 339 23.80 3.46 -0.28
CA ARG A 339 23.33 2.67 0.86
C ARG A 339 21.83 2.39 0.70
N PRO A 340 21.40 1.13 0.55
CA PRO A 340 20.00 0.79 0.43
C PRO A 340 19.29 0.93 1.76
N TRP A 341 18.03 1.33 1.66
CA TRP A 341 17.09 1.30 2.75
C TRP A 341 16.64 -0.13 3.05
N PRO A 342 16.30 -0.45 4.31
CA PRO A 342 15.70 -1.73 4.65
C PRO A 342 14.46 -2.00 3.79
N VAL A 343 14.27 -3.25 3.35
CA VAL A 343 13.12 -3.73 2.56
C VAL A 343 13.05 -3.20 1.12
N VAL A 344 13.10 -1.88 0.92
CA VAL A 344 12.87 -1.22 -0.38
C VAL A 344 14.14 -1.02 -1.20
N GLY A 345 15.32 -1.25 -0.64
CA GLY A 345 16.57 -1.07 -1.37
C GLY A 345 16.85 0.42 -1.65
N ASN A 346 17.28 0.72 -2.86
CA ASN A 346 17.55 2.07 -3.39
C ASN A 346 16.39 2.61 -4.23
N LEU A 347 15.19 2.00 -4.20
CA LEU A 347 14.06 2.42 -5.05
C LEU A 347 13.71 3.91 -4.91
N TYR A 348 13.83 4.47 -3.71
CA TYR A 348 13.58 5.90 -3.45
C TYR A 348 14.72 6.82 -3.88
N ASP A 349 15.93 6.28 -4.03
CA ASP A 349 17.10 7.06 -4.43
C ASP A 349 17.18 7.21 -5.96
N ILE A 350 16.35 6.47 -6.71
CA ILE A 350 16.34 6.46 -8.18
C ILE A 350 15.47 7.60 -8.69
N ASN A 351 16.08 8.52 -9.44
CA ASN A 351 15.35 9.56 -10.16
C ASN A 351 14.52 8.97 -11.32
N PRO A 352 13.42 9.63 -11.74
CA PRO A 352 12.56 9.16 -12.84
C PRO A 352 13.32 8.86 -14.15
N ILE A 353 14.45 9.51 -14.37
CA ILE A 353 15.36 9.25 -15.49
C ILE A 353 16.53 8.39 -15.00
N MET A 354 16.32 7.07 -14.97
CA MET A 354 17.25 6.10 -14.35
C MET A 354 18.69 6.19 -14.88
N PHE A 355 18.89 6.34 -16.19
CA PHE A 355 20.24 6.38 -16.77
C PHE A 355 21.06 7.60 -16.33
N ARG A 356 20.43 8.74 -16.06
CA ARG A 356 21.11 9.93 -15.50
C ARG A 356 21.53 9.68 -14.06
N CYS A 357 20.63 9.11 -13.27
CA CYS A 357 20.91 8.70 -11.89
C CYS A 357 22.09 7.72 -11.82
N PHE A 358 22.13 6.72 -12.69
CA PHE A 358 23.24 5.77 -12.75
C PHE A 358 24.55 6.40 -13.24
N ALA A 359 24.50 7.39 -14.13
CA ALA A 359 25.69 8.15 -14.52
C ALA A 359 26.24 8.98 -13.35
N GLU A 360 25.38 9.63 -12.56
CA GLU A 360 25.76 10.35 -11.34
C GLU A 360 26.36 9.40 -10.29
N TRP A 361 25.75 8.24 -10.08
CA TRP A 361 26.28 7.22 -9.18
C TRP A 361 27.60 6.63 -9.67
N ALA A 362 27.80 6.50 -10.97
CA ALA A 362 29.09 6.07 -11.51
C ALA A 362 30.22 7.07 -11.21
N GLN A 363 29.91 8.37 -11.21
CA GLN A 363 30.86 9.41 -10.80
C GLN A 363 31.18 9.33 -9.30
N ALA A 364 30.19 9.00 -8.47
CA ALA A 364 30.35 8.95 -7.01
C ALA A 364 30.99 7.65 -6.49
N TYR A 365 30.62 6.49 -7.05
CA TYR A 365 30.99 5.17 -6.53
C TYR A 365 31.96 4.42 -7.45
N GLY A 366 32.17 4.88 -8.69
CA GLY A 366 33.05 4.26 -9.68
C GLY A 366 32.29 3.56 -10.81
N PRO A 367 33.02 2.95 -11.77
CA PRO A 367 32.44 2.46 -13.03
C PRO A 367 31.57 1.19 -12.90
N ILE A 368 31.53 0.58 -11.72
CA ILE A 368 30.67 -0.56 -11.38
C ILE A 368 29.97 -0.29 -10.05
N VAL A 369 28.64 -0.28 -10.07
CA VAL A 369 27.82 0.18 -8.95
C VAL A 369 26.83 -0.91 -8.54
N SER A 370 26.77 -1.26 -7.26
CA SER A 370 25.73 -2.15 -6.73
C SER A 370 24.50 -1.34 -6.27
N VAL A 371 23.33 -1.72 -6.75
CA VAL A 371 22.05 -1.07 -6.52
C VAL A 371 21.03 -2.12 -6.11
N TRP A 372 20.21 -1.84 -5.11
CA TRP A 372 19.16 -2.76 -4.69
C TRP A 372 17.79 -2.27 -5.14
N PHE A 373 17.02 -3.08 -5.85
CA PHE A 373 15.61 -2.81 -6.13
C PHE A 373 14.78 -3.69 -5.20
N GLY A 374 14.30 -3.15 -4.08
CA GLY A 374 13.69 -3.97 -3.04
C GLY A 374 14.67 -5.00 -2.49
N SER A 375 14.38 -6.28 -2.71
CA SER A 375 15.26 -7.39 -2.35
C SER A 375 16.22 -7.86 -3.45
N ALA A 376 16.08 -7.32 -4.67
CA ALA A 376 16.88 -7.69 -5.84
C ALA A 376 18.19 -6.91 -5.90
N LEU A 377 19.32 -7.61 -6.05
CA LEU A 377 20.62 -6.99 -6.26
C LEU A 377 20.87 -6.78 -7.75
N ASN A 378 21.09 -5.53 -8.13
CA ASN A 378 21.41 -5.09 -9.47
C ASN A 378 22.83 -4.52 -9.50
N VAL A 379 23.64 -4.92 -10.48
CA VAL A 379 24.99 -4.43 -10.73
C VAL A 379 24.96 -3.61 -12.00
N VAL A 380 25.27 -2.33 -11.85
CA VAL A 380 25.25 -1.34 -12.92
C VAL A 380 26.68 -1.12 -13.40
N VAL A 381 26.93 -1.37 -14.68
CA VAL A 381 28.21 -1.16 -15.34
C VAL A 381 28.13 0.09 -16.20
N CYS A 382 29.01 1.06 -15.98
CA CYS A 382 28.94 2.39 -16.59
C CYS A 382 30.19 2.77 -17.42
N ASN A 383 31.06 1.82 -17.75
CA ASN A 383 32.22 2.07 -18.63
C ASN A 383 32.30 1.04 -19.78
N ALA A 384 32.99 1.40 -20.85
CA ALA A 384 33.09 0.57 -22.05
C ALA A 384 33.93 -0.70 -21.85
N GLU A 385 34.98 -0.64 -21.03
CA GLU A 385 35.86 -1.78 -20.76
C GLU A 385 35.14 -2.90 -20.00
N LEU A 386 34.41 -2.56 -18.94
CA LEU A 386 33.59 -3.52 -18.20
C LEU A 386 32.39 -3.97 -19.02
N ALA A 387 31.78 -3.08 -19.83
CA ALA A 387 30.72 -3.50 -20.75
C ALA A 387 31.22 -4.55 -21.75
N LYS A 388 32.45 -4.43 -22.26
CA LYS A 388 33.09 -5.46 -23.09
C LYS A 388 33.33 -6.75 -22.30
N GLN A 389 33.79 -6.65 -21.04
CA GLN A 389 33.97 -7.83 -20.19
C GLN A 389 32.65 -8.59 -19.99
N VAL A 390 31.53 -7.88 -19.82
CA VAL A 390 30.23 -8.53 -19.63
C VAL A 390 29.61 -9.01 -20.94
N LEU A 391 29.57 -8.19 -21.97
CA LEU A 391 28.85 -8.50 -23.22
C LEU A 391 29.64 -9.35 -24.21
N LYS A 392 30.94 -9.57 -23.97
CA LYS A 392 31.80 -10.33 -24.90
C LYS A 392 32.68 -11.36 -24.21
N GLU A 393 33.34 -11.01 -23.11
CA GLU A 393 34.32 -11.90 -22.48
C GLU A 393 33.63 -12.92 -21.54
N ASN A 394 32.51 -12.54 -20.92
CA ASN A 394 31.69 -13.38 -20.04
C ASN A 394 30.23 -13.46 -20.52
N ASP A 395 30.01 -13.26 -21.83
CA ASP A 395 28.67 -13.16 -22.42
C ASP A 395 27.81 -14.38 -22.11
N GLN A 396 28.36 -15.59 -22.19
CA GLN A 396 27.64 -16.82 -21.91
C GLN A 396 27.23 -16.98 -20.44
N GLN A 397 28.04 -16.50 -19.49
CA GLN A 397 27.75 -16.60 -18.05
C GLN A 397 26.73 -15.55 -17.58
N LEU A 398 26.60 -14.45 -18.33
CA LEU A 398 25.77 -13.30 -18.00
C LEU A 398 24.66 -13.06 -19.05
N ALA A 399 24.36 -14.07 -19.87
CA ALA A 399 23.36 -14.00 -20.93
C ALA A 399 21.92 -14.19 -20.44
N ASP A 400 21.74 -14.77 -19.25
CA ASP A 400 20.42 -15.03 -18.66
C ASP A 400 19.67 -13.73 -18.34
N ARG A 401 18.34 -13.80 -18.38
CA ARG A 401 17.48 -12.63 -18.32
C ARG A 401 16.56 -12.75 -17.12
N HIS A 402 16.78 -11.90 -16.12
CA HIS A 402 15.88 -11.86 -14.98
C HIS A 402 14.46 -11.50 -15.41
N ARG A 403 13.48 -12.30 -14.97
CA ARG A 403 12.05 -12.11 -15.25
C ARG A 403 11.30 -11.82 -13.95
N THR A 404 10.73 -10.62 -13.85
CA THR A 404 9.70 -10.31 -12.86
C THR A 404 8.43 -11.14 -13.09
N ARG A 405 7.51 -11.22 -12.13
CA ARG A 405 6.24 -11.96 -12.30
C ARG A 405 5.48 -11.56 -13.56
N LEU A 406 5.42 -10.25 -13.82
CA LEU A 406 4.73 -9.69 -14.96
C LEU A 406 5.46 -10.04 -16.27
N THR A 407 6.77 -9.86 -16.33
CA THR A 407 7.56 -10.17 -17.53
C THR A 407 7.67 -11.67 -17.79
N ALA A 408 7.72 -12.52 -16.76
CA ALA A 408 7.58 -13.96 -16.87
C ALA A 408 6.22 -14.33 -17.47
N ARG A 409 5.13 -13.72 -16.99
CA ARG A 409 3.80 -13.97 -17.55
C ARG A 409 3.69 -13.52 -19.02
N PHE A 410 4.15 -12.31 -19.34
CA PHE A 410 4.14 -11.78 -20.72
C PHE A 410 5.00 -12.60 -21.69
N SER A 411 6.19 -13.02 -21.27
CA SER A 411 7.11 -13.84 -22.08
C SER A 411 6.77 -15.32 -22.11
N ARG A 412 5.72 -15.74 -21.37
CA ARG A 412 5.36 -17.14 -21.13
C ARG A 412 6.53 -17.96 -20.58
N ASP A 413 7.20 -17.37 -19.59
CA ASP A 413 8.39 -17.87 -18.91
C ASP A 413 9.58 -18.04 -19.88
N GLY A 414 9.91 -16.96 -20.60
CA GLY A 414 11.07 -16.92 -21.48
C GLY A 414 10.91 -17.74 -22.76
N LYS A 415 9.69 -17.91 -23.28
CA LYS A 415 9.46 -18.57 -24.59
C LYS A 415 9.64 -17.64 -25.79
N ASP A 416 9.81 -16.35 -25.57
CA ASP A 416 10.20 -15.38 -26.60
C ASP A 416 11.73 -15.27 -26.76
N LEU A 417 12.22 -14.36 -27.60
CA LEU A 417 13.66 -14.18 -27.82
C LEU A 417 14.32 -13.16 -26.85
N ILE A 418 13.58 -12.22 -26.27
CA ILE A 418 14.16 -11.18 -25.39
C ILE A 418 14.44 -11.74 -24.00
N TRP A 419 13.48 -12.48 -23.45
CA TRP A 419 13.46 -12.92 -22.06
C TRP A 419 13.84 -14.40 -21.91
N ALA A 420 14.20 -15.09 -22.99
CA ALA A 420 14.73 -16.44 -22.92
C ALA A 420 16.13 -16.47 -22.28
N ASP A 421 16.32 -17.42 -21.37
CA ASP A 421 17.63 -17.70 -20.77
C ASP A 421 18.54 -18.41 -21.76
N TYR A 422 19.84 -18.29 -21.56
CA TYR A 422 20.81 -18.89 -22.45
C TYR A 422 20.73 -20.42 -22.37
N GLY A 423 20.33 -21.04 -23.48
CA GLY A 423 20.15 -22.48 -23.55
C GLY A 423 19.74 -22.94 -24.94
N PRO A 424 19.42 -24.23 -25.10
CA PRO A 424 19.05 -24.81 -26.41
C PRO A 424 17.88 -24.08 -27.09
N HIS A 425 16.90 -23.60 -26.31
CA HIS A 425 15.76 -22.85 -26.82
C HIS A 425 16.17 -21.45 -27.32
N TYR A 426 16.89 -20.66 -26.52
CA TYR A 426 17.42 -19.37 -26.94
C TYR A 426 18.30 -19.49 -28.18
N VAL A 427 19.25 -20.45 -28.20
CA VAL A 427 20.13 -20.69 -29.34
C VAL A 427 19.32 -21.04 -30.59
N LYS A 428 18.28 -21.87 -30.45
CA LYS A 428 17.36 -22.21 -31.55
C LYS A 428 16.65 -20.95 -32.09
N LEU A 429 16.00 -20.18 -31.22
CA LEU A 429 15.29 -18.96 -31.63
C LEU A 429 16.25 -17.93 -32.23
N ARG A 430 17.42 -17.72 -31.64
CA ARG A 430 18.45 -16.80 -32.13
C ARG A 430 18.96 -17.23 -33.51
N LYS A 431 19.15 -18.53 -33.74
CA LYS A 431 19.53 -19.10 -35.04
C LYS A 431 18.45 -18.85 -36.09
N VAL A 432 17.18 -19.16 -35.77
CA VAL A 432 16.03 -18.92 -36.66
C VAL A 432 15.93 -17.43 -37.01
N SER A 433 15.98 -16.55 -36.01
CA SER A 433 15.90 -15.11 -36.24
C SER A 433 17.06 -14.59 -37.08
N THR A 434 18.29 -14.97 -36.77
CA THR A 434 19.48 -14.42 -37.46
C THR A 434 19.64 -14.96 -38.87
N LEU A 435 19.44 -16.27 -39.07
CA LEU A 435 19.71 -16.92 -40.36
C LEU A 435 18.52 -16.85 -41.32
N GLU A 436 17.28 -16.78 -40.83
CA GLU A 436 16.10 -16.96 -41.67
C GLU A 436 15.23 -15.70 -41.76
N LEU A 437 15.03 -15.00 -40.63
CA LEU A 437 14.19 -13.79 -40.57
C LEU A 437 14.96 -12.51 -40.89
N PHE A 438 16.15 -12.34 -40.30
CA PHE A 438 16.96 -11.12 -40.42
C PHE A 438 18.19 -11.31 -41.32
N SER A 439 18.20 -12.32 -42.18
CA SER A 439 19.28 -12.49 -43.15
C SER A 439 19.26 -11.34 -44.17
N ALA A 440 20.44 -10.97 -44.69
CA ALA A 440 20.56 -9.91 -45.69
C ALA A 440 19.62 -10.15 -46.88
N LYS A 441 19.57 -11.38 -47.38
CA LYS A 441 18.64 -11.80 -48.45
C LYS A 441 17.18 -11.52 -48.09
N ARG A 442 16.74 -11.88 -46.88
CA ARG A 442 15.34 -11.66 -46.46
C ARG A 442 15.02 -10.18 -46.31
N LEU A 443 15.96 -9.40 -45.76
CA LEU A 443 15.80 -7.96 -45.62
C LEU A 443 15.71 -7.26 -46.98
N ASP A 444 16.45 -7.75 -47.99
CA ASP A 444 16.36 -7.27 -49.37
C ASP A 444 15.01 -7.64 -50.01
N GLU A 445 14.51 -8.86 -49.81
CA GLU A 445 13.17 -9.27 -50.26
C GLU A 445 12.04 -8.43 -49.63
N LEU A 446 12.23 -7.98 -48.38
CA LEU A 446 11.27 -7.15 -47.64
C LEU A 446 11.49 -5.63 -47.84
N ARG A 447 12.51 -5.23 -48.61
CA ARG A 447 12.81 -3.83 -48.91
C ARG A 447 11.64 -3.09 -49.57
N PRO A 448 10.91 -3.66 -50.57
CA PRO A 448 9.82 -2.94 -51.23
C PRO A 448 8.69 -2.53 -50.27
N ILE A 449 8.44 -3.31 -49.21
CA ILE A 449 7.43 -2.97 -48.19
C ILE A 449 7.83 -1.70 -47.45
N ARG A 450 9.11 -1.58 -47.09
CA ARG A 450 9.64 -0.41 -46.38
C ARG A 450 9.63 0.83 -47.27
N GLU A 451 10.02 0.69 -48.53
CA GLU A 451 10.00 1.79 -49.51
C GLU A 451 8.57 2.28 -49.78
N ASP A 452 7.61 1.36 -49.89
CA ASP A 452 6.19 1.68 -50.07
C ASP A 452 5.61 2.43 -48.86
N GLU A 453 5.91 2.01 -47.62
CA GLU A 453 5.48 2.75 -46.43
C GLU A 453 6.10 4.14 -46.32
N VAL A 454 7.39 4.29 -46.63
CA VAL A 454 8.05 5.61 -46.63
C VAL A 454 7.45 6.52 -47.70
N THR A 455 7.19 6.00 -48.89
CA THR A 455 6.52 6.75 -49.98
C THR A 455 5.15 7.23 -49.51
N PHE A 456 4.37 6.34 -48.91
CA PHE A 456 3.05 6.64 -48.37
C PHE A 456 3.06 7.72 -47.27
N MET A 457 4.07 7.70 -46.39
CA MET A 457 4.29 8.75 -45.39
C MET A 457 4.56 10.10 -46.04
N VAL A 458 5.43 10.14 -47.06
CA VAL A 458 5.74 11.38 -47.79
C VAL A 458 4.50 11.92 -48.50
N GLU A 459 3.70 11.06 -49.13
CA GLU A 459 2.44 11.45 -49.78
C GLU A 459 1.43 12.03 -48.78
N SER A 460 1.33 11.44 -47.59
CA SER A 460 0.45 11.91 -46.53
C SER A 460 0.91 13.26 -45.97
N ILE A 461 2.21 13.45 -45.76
CA ILE A 461 2.80 14.75 -45.39
C ILE A 461 2.51 15.78 -46.48
N PHE A 462 2.71 15.44 -47.75
CA PHE A 462 2.45 16.33 -48.87
C PHE A 462 0.97 16.75 -48.95
N LYS A 463 0.05 15.79 -48.77
CA LYS A 463 -1.40 16.06 -48.74
C LYS A 463 -1.79 17.00 -47.60
N ASP A 464 -1.22 16.80 -46.41
CA ASP A 464 -1.55 17.65 -45.26
C ASP A 464 -0.91 19.05 -45.36
N CYS A 465 0.28 19.16 -45.95
CA CYS A 465 0.94 20.43 -46.26
C CYS A 465 0.22 21.22 -47.37
N THR A 466 -0.39 20.54 -48.34
CA THR A 466 -1.11 21.19 -49.45
C THR A 466 -2.57 21.52 -49.13
N ASN A 467 -3.08 21.05 -47.99
CA ASN A 467 -4.41 21.40 -47.52
C ASN A 467 -4.48 22.90 -47.17
N PRO A 468 -5.39 23.70 -47.79
CA PRO A 468 -5.54 25.13 -47.52
C PRO A 468 -5.73 25.46 -46.03
N GLU A 469 -6.35 24.56 -45.26
CA GLU A 469 -6.61 24.75 -43.83
C GLU A 469 -5.34 24.71 -42.97
N ASN A 470 -4.27 24.11 -43.47
CA ASN A 470 -2.99 23.95 -42.77
C ASN A 470 -1.92 24.96 -43.21
N HIS A 471 -2.26 25.87 -44.12
CA HIS A 471 -1.31 26.84 -44.66
C HIS A 471 -0.73 27.72 -43.54
N GLY A 472 0.61 27.74 -43.42
CA GLY A 472 1.33 28.49 -42.39
C GLY A 472 1.35 27.85 -40.99
N LYS A 473 0.77 26.66 -40.80
CA LYS A 473 0.82 25.93 -39.52
C LYS A 473 2.04 25.02 -39.45
N SER A 474 2.63 24.89 -38.26
CA SER A 474 3.71 23.92 -38.00
C SER A 474 3.19 22.49 -38.05
N LEU A 475 3.85 21.61 -38.80
CA LEU A 475 3.49 20.20 -38.92
C LEU A 475 4.22 19.35 -37.86
N SER A 476 3.49 18.52 -37.12
CA SER A 476 4.08 17.56 -36.20
C SER A 476 4.46 16.26 -36.92
N VAL A 477 5.74 16.11 -37.27
CA VAL A 477 6.28 14.92 -37.95
C VAL A 477 6.13 13.64 -37.10
N LYS A 478 5.98 13.81 -35.78
CA LYS A 478 5.73 12.78 -34.77
C LYS A 478 4.67 11.76 -35.20
N LYS A 479 3.53 12.26 -35.69
CA LYS A 479 2.38 11.43 -36.05
C LYS A 479 2.74 10.51 -37.23
N TYR A 480 3.27 11.10 -38.30
CA TYR A 480 3.64 10.37 -39.51
C TYR A 480 4.71 9.31 -39.27
N LEU A 481 5.71 9.60 -38.42
CA LEU A 481 6.73 8.62 -38.04
C LEU A 481 6.14 7.46 -37.24
N GLY A 482 5.19 7.74 -36.34
CA GLY A 482 4.48 6.72 -35.60
C GLY A 482 3.64 5.82 -36.50
N ASP A 483 2.92 6.41 -37.45
CA ASP A 483 2.05 5.71 -38.40
C ASP A 483 2.88 4.85 -39.36
N VAL A 484 3.98 5.39 -39.92
CA VAL A 484 4.88 4.63 -40.81
C VAL A 484 5.57 3.49 -40.06
N ALA A 485 5.98 3.72 -38.81
CA ALA A 485 6.59 2.67 -37.99
C ALA A 485 5.60 1.54 -37.72
N PHE A 486 4.37 1.87 -37.32
CA PHE A 486 3.31 0.90 -37.08
C PHE A 486 3.01 0.07 -38.32
N ASN A 487 2.70 0.71 -39.45
CA ASN A 487 2.36 0.01 -40.68
C ASN A 487 3.52 -0.81 -41.24
N ASN A 488 4.75 -0.30 -41.17
CA ASN A 488 5.93 -1.04 -41.59
C ASN A 488 6.09 -2.32 -40.78
N ILE A 489 6.03 -2.23 -39.44
CA ILE A 489 6.15 -3.40 -38.56
C ILE A 489 5.02 -4.40 -38.81
N THR A 490 3.77 -3.95 -38.92
CA THR A 490 2.64 -4.86 -39.11
C THR A 490 2.66 -5.52 -40.49
N ARG A 491 3.14 -4.83 -41.53
CA ARG A 491 3.31 -5.43 -42.86
C ARG A 491 4.47 -6.41 -42.92
N LEU A 492 5.57 -6.14 -42.22
CA LEU A 492 6.70 -7.07 -42.15
C LEU A 492 6.32 -8.32 -41.32
N ALA A 493 5.68 -8.12 -40.16
CA ALA A 493 5.31 -9.19 -39.25
C ALA A 493 4.14 -10.02 -39.79
N PHE A 494 2.99 -9.38 -40.05
CA PHE A 494 1.73 -10.04 -40.39
C PHE A 494 1.34 -9.93 -41.87
N GLY A 495 2.12 -9.25 -42.71
CA GLY A 495 1.77 -9.08 -44.12
C GLY A 495 0.59 -8.14 -44.39
N LYS A 496 0.12 -7.40 -43.38
CA LYS A 496 -1.07 -6.53 -43.46
C LYS A 496 -0.78 -5.07 -43.09
N ARG A 497 -1.39 -4.16 -43.86
CA ARG A 497 -1.49 -2.74 -43.53
C ARG A 497 -2.82 -2.52 -42.79
N PHE A 498 -2.75 -2.26 -41.49
CA PHE A 498 -3.94 -2.10 -40.66
C PHE A 498 -4.48 -0.66 -40.65
N MET A 499 -3.63 0.34 -40.92
CA MET A 499 -4.03 1.75 -40.99
C MET A 499 -4.00 2.26 -42.43
N ASN A 500 -5.10 2.86 -42.89
CA ASN A 500 -5.23 3.44 -44.22
C ASN A 500 -4.72 4.89 -44.29
N SER A 501 -4.85 5.53 -45.47
CA SER A 501 -4.38 6.89 -45.76
C SER A 501 -5.17 8.00 -45.06
N GLU A 502 -6.32 7.67 -44.50
CA GLU A 502 -7.15 8.57 -43.72
C GLU A 502 -6.89 8.42 -42.21
N GLY A 503 -5.95 7.53 -41.83
CA GLY A 503 -5.67 7.20 -40.44
C GLY A 503 -6.71 6.28 -39.80
N ILE A 504 -7.63 5.72 -40.59
CA ILE A 504 -8.64 4.77 -40.14
C ILE A 504 -7.98 3.40 -40.02
N ILE A 505 -8.13 2.80 -38.84
CA ILE A 505 -7.61 1.48 -38.53
C ILE A 505 -8.75 0.47 -38.68
N ASP A 506 -8.49 -0.64 -39.38
CA ASP A 506 -9.44 -1.74 -39.51
C ASP A 506 -9.71 -2.45 -38.16
N GLU A 507 -10.71 -3.34 -38.13
CA GLU A 507 -11.13 -4.00 -36.89
C GLU A 507 -10.00 -4.82 -36.23
N GLN A 508 -9.22 -5.56 -37.04
CA GLN A 508 -8.09 -6.34 -36.54
C GLN A 508 -6.96 -5.44 -36.00
N GLY A 509 -6.69 -4.30 -36.65
CA GLY A 509 -5.71 -3.32 -36.23
C GLY A 509 -6.13 -2.56 -34.97
N GLN A 510 -7.43 -2.29 -34.80
CA GLN A 510 -7.96 -1.71 -33.57
C GLN A 510 -7.78 -2.69 -32.41
N GLU A 511 -8.06 -3.98 -32.63
CA GLU A 511 -7.82 -5.01 -31.62
C GLU A 511 -6.33 -5.15 -31.30
N LEU A 512 -5.45 -5.15 -32.30
CA LEU A 512 -4.00 -5.14 -32.10
C LEU A 512 -3.55 -3.96 -31.23
N LYS A 513 -4.00 -2.75 -31.56
CA LYS A 513 -3.66 -1.52 -30.83
C LYS A 513 -4.20 -1.57 -29.40
N ALA A 514 -5.40 -2.11 -29.19
CA ALA A 514 -5.97 -2.30 -27.87
C ALA A 514 -5.14 -3.28 -27.04
N ILE A 515 -4.75 -4.44 -27.59
CA ILE A 515 -3.90 -5.43 -26.89
C ILE A 515 -2.54 -4.81 -26.51
N VAL A 516 -1.90 -4.08 -27.43
CA VAL A 516 -0.61 -3.41 -27.15
C VAL A 516 -0.76 -2.35 -26.07
N ASN A 517 -1.80 -1.52 -26.12
CA ASN A 517 -2.04 -0.48 -25.13
C ASN A 517 -2.36 -1.06 -23.74
N ASP A 518 -3.21 -2.09 -23.69
CA ASP A 518 -3.54 -2.78 -22.44
C ASP A 518 -2.29 -3.43 -21.83
N GLY A 519 -1.46 -4.10 -22.65
CA GLY A 519 -0.19 -4.68 -22.23
C GLY A 519 0.79 -3.61 -21.72
N SER A 520 0.87 -2.48 -22.41
CA SER A 520 1.70 -1.33 -22.01
C SER A 520 1.25 -0.72 -20.69
N ARG A 521 -0.06 -0.56 -20.49
CA ARG A 521 -0.61 -0.02 -19.23
C ARG A 521 -0.30 -0.94 -18.05
N LEU A 522 -0.41 -2.25 -18.25
CA LEU A 522 -0.05 -3.24 -17.23
C LEU A 522 1.47 -3.23 -16.95
N GLY A 523 2.31 -3.02 -17.97
CA GLY A 523 3.77 -2.93 -17.85
C GLY A 523 4.33 -1.60 -17.33
N ALA A 524 3.57 -0.49 -17.42
CA ALA A 524 4.06 0.85 -17.09
C ALA A 524 4.05 1.18 -15.60
N SER A 525 3.41 0.36 -14.76
CA SER A 525 3.38 0.54 -13.31
C SER A 525 4.20 -0.56 -12.64
N PRO A 526 5.54 -0.39 -12.48
CA PRO A 526 6.32 -1.32 -11.68
C PRO A 526 5.75 -1.28 -10.26
N THR A 527 5.00 -2.33 -9.92
CA THR A 527 4.41 -2.41 -8.59
C THR A 527 5.54 -2.70 -7.62
N MET A 528 5.56 -2.07 -6.44
CA MET A 528 6.56 -2.39 -5.40
C MET A 528 6.66 -3.89 -5.11
N ALA A 529 5.59 -4.64 -5.37
CA ALA A 529 5.51 -6.10 -5.30
C ALA A 529 6.41 -6.86 -6.30
N GLU A 530 6.82 -6.24 -7.41
CA GLU A 530 7.78 -6.86 -8.34
C GLU A 530 9.17 -6.94 -7.72
N HIS A 531 9.57 -5.89 -6.98
CA HIS A 531 10.88 -5.79 -6.36
C HIS A 531 10.94 -6.39 -4.95
N ILE A 532 9.77 -6.61 -4.31
CA ILE A 532 9.66 -7.10 -2.94
C ILE A 532 8.73 -8.32 -2.94
N PRO A 533 9.27 -9.55 -3.05
CA PRO A 533 8.48 -10.76 -3.25
C PRO A 533 7.43 -11.04 -2.17
N TRP A 534 7.67 -10.65 -0.92
CA TRP A 534 6.69 -10.86 0.15
C TRP A 534 5.54 -9.84 0.13
N LEU A 535 5.63 -8.72 -0.62
CA LEU A 535 4.52 -7.79 -0.82
C LEU A 535 3.53 -8.26 -1.90
N GLN A 536 3.85 -9.35 -2.60
CA GLN A 536 3.04 -9.88 -3.70
C GLN A 536 1.62 -10.28 -3.32
N TRP A 537 1.35 -10.61 -2.05
CA TRP A 537 -0.01 -10.91 -1.60
C TRP A 537 -0.89 -9.67 -1.46
N MET A 538 -0.31 -8.49 -1.22
CA MET A 538 -1.03 -7.21 -1.12
C MET A 538 -1.38 -6.65 -2.49
N PHE A 539 -0.57 -6.99 -3.50
CA PHE A 539 -0.74 -6.57 -4.88
C PHE A 539 -0.83 -7.82 -5.76
N PRO A 540 -1.95 -8.57 -5.67
CA PRO A 540 -2.15 -9.72 -6.52
C PRO A 540 -2.11 -9.26 -7.99
N LEU A 541 -1.45 -10.06 -8.80
CA LEU A 541 -1.45 -9.86 -10.24
C LEU A 541 -2.89 -10.08 -10.73
N GLU A 542 -3.39 -9.22 -11.60
CA GLU A 542 -4.70 -9.39 -12.23
C GLU A 542 -4.67 -10.55 -13.25
N GLU A 543 -4.53 -11.78 -12.75
CA GLU A 543 -4.37 -13.00 -13.57
C GLU A 543 -5.52 -13.17 -14.57
N GLU A 544 -6.74 -12.82 -14.19
CA GLU A 544 -7.88 -12.86 -15.10
C GLU A 544 -7.73 -11.87 -16.26
N VAL A 545 -7.21 -10.67 -16.00
CA VAL A 545 -6.98 -9.64 -17.02
C VAL A 545 -5.85 -10.07 -17.95
N LEU A 546 -4.75 -10.59 -17.39
CA LEU A 546 -3.63 -11.12 -18.19
C LEU A 546 -4.03 -12.34 -19.01
N ALA A 547 -4.84 -13.25 -18.47
CA ALA A 547 -5.36 -14.40 -19.20
C ALA A 547 -6.29 -13.97 -20.35
N LYS A 548 -7.15 -12.97 -20.12
CA LYS A 548 -7.98 -12.37 -21.18
C LYS A 548 -7.13 -11.73 -22.27
N LEU A 549 -6.06 -11.02 -21.89
CA LEU A 549 -5.13 -10.39 -22.83
C LEU A 549 -4.36 -11.43 -23.65
N ASP A 550 -3.85 -12.50 -23.01
CA ASP A 550 -3.21 -13.64 -23.69
C ASP A 550 -4.17 -14.30 -24.68
N ALA A 551 -5.42 -14.54 -24.29
CA ALA A 551 -6.42 -15.14 -25.15
C ALA A 551 -6.77 -14.26 -26.36
N ARG A 552 -6.87 -12.94 -26.17
CA ARG A 552 -7.07 -11.97 -27.26
C ARG A 552 -5.90 -11.98 -28.24
N ARG A 553 -4.67 -11.90 -27.73
CA ARG A 553 -3.44 -12.02 -28.53
C ARG A 553 -3.44 -13.31 -29.35
N ASP A 554 -3.70 -14.44 -28.71
CA ASP A 554 -3.61 -15.75 -29.35
C ASP A 554 -4.70 -15.93 -30.41
N ARG A 555 -5.93 -15.45 -30.16
CA ARG A 555 -6.99 -15.42 -31.17
C ARG A 555 -6.61 -14.58 -32.38
N LEU A 556 -6.08 -13.38 -32.17
CA LEU A 556 -5.66 -12.49 -33.25
C LEU A 556 -4.55 -13.14 -34.09
N VAL A 557 -3.49 -13.65 -33.45
CA VAL A 557 -2.38 -14.27 -34.18
C VAL A 557 -2.82 -15.55 -34.91
N ARG A 558 -3.66 -16.39 -34.29
CA ARG A 558 -4.21 -17.59 -34.96
C ARG A 558 -5.06 -17.26 -36.17
N SER A 559 -5.92 -16.24 -36.07
CA SER A 559 -6.70 -15.76 -37.20
C SER A 559 -5.80 -15.35 -38.36
N ILE A 560 -4.71 -14.62 -38.09
CA ILE A 560 -3.73 -14.25 -39.12
C ILE A 560 -3.01 -15.49 -39.68
N MET A 561 -2.61 -16.44 -38.83
CA MET A 561 -1.99 -17.70 -39.29
C MET A 561 -2.91 -18.49 -40.22
N GLU A 562 -4.20 -18.62 -39.89
CA GLU A 562 -5.19 -19.30 -40.70
C GLU A 562 -5.39 -18.62 -42.05
N GLU A 563 -5.44 -17.30 -42.09
CA GLU A 563 -5.53 -16.53 -43.33
C GLU A 563 -4.32 -16.78 -44.24
N HIS A 564 -3.11 -16.77 -43.69
CA HIS A 564 -1.88 -17.06 -44.45
C HIS A 564 -1.83 -18.52 -44.91
N ASN A 565 -2.22 -19.48 -44.08
CA ASN A 565 -2.33 -20.88 -44.47
C ASN A 565 -3.33 -21.09 -45.61
N ASN A 566 -4.48 -20.42 -45.57
CA ASN A 566 -5.47 -20.46 -46.65
C ASN A 566 -4.96 -19.78 -47.92
N ALA A 567 -4.23 -18.66 -47.80
CA ALA A 567 -3.62 -17.98 -48.93
C ALA A 567 -2.55 -18.83 -49.62
N ARG A 568 -1.73 -19.56 -48.85
CA ARG A 568 -0.72 -20.51 -49.37
C ARG A 568 -1.35 -21.63 -50.19
N LYS A 569 -2.44 -22.22 -49.68
CA LYS A 569 -3.19 -23.26 -50.39
C LYS A 569 -3.76 -22.77 -51.72
N LYS A 570 -4.17 -21.50 -51.80
CA LYS A 570 -4.76 -20.92 -53.02
C LYS A 570 -3.72 -20.44 -54.04
N SER A 571 -2.59 -19.89 -53.58
CA SER A 571 -1.59 -19.23 -54.44
C SER A 571 -0.38 -20.10 -54.79
N GLY A 572 -0.25 -21.29 -54.21
CA GLY A 572 0.83 -22.24 -54.52
C GLY A 572 2.20 -21.89 -53.93
N GLY A 573 2.30 -20.85 -53.08
CA GLY A 573 3.55 -20.42 -52.46
C GLY A 573 3.37 -19.55 -51.23
N ALA A 574 4.39 -19.52 -50.36
CA ALA A 574 4.46 -18.64 -49.21
C ALA A 574 4.90 -17.23 -49.65
N LYS A 575 4.24 -16.18 -49.15
CA LYS A 575 4.77 -14.81 -49.28
C LYS A 575 6.04 -14.67 -48.41
N ASN A 576 6.87 -13.67 -48.68
CA ASN A 576 8.17 -13.50 -47.98
C ASN A 576 8.08 -12.83 -46.59
N GLN A 577 6.87 -12.64 -46.04
CA GLN A 577 6.66 -11.97 -44.75
C GLN A 577 7.07 -12.85 -43.55
N PHE A 578 7.25 -12.26 -42.37
CA PHE A 578 7.73 -13.02 -41.21
C PHE A 578 6.77 -14.11 -40.75
N VAL A 579 5.46 -13.87 -40.72
CA VAL A 579 4.49 -14.93 -40.37
C VAL A 579 4.61 -16.12 -41.31
N ASP A 580 4.83 -15.85 -42.60
CA ASP A 580 5.00 -16.88 -43.60
C ASP A 580 6.34 -17.62 -43.43
N ALA A 581 7.43 -16.89 -43.31
CA ALA A 581 8.73 -17.50 -43.04
C ALA A 581 8.65 -18.40 -41.80
N LEU A 582 8.04 -17.92 -40.71
CA LEU A 582 7.88 -18.69 -39.49
C LEU A 582 7.00 -19.94 -39.67
N LEU A 583 5.94 -19.90 -40.49
CA LEU A 583 5.08 -21.06 -40.73
C LEU A 583 5.87 -22.17 -41.43
N THR A 584 6.76 -21.80 -42.36
CA THR A 584 7.65 -22.75 -43.05
C THR A 584 8.76 -23.25 -42.11
N LEU A 585 9.26 -22.39 -41.22
CA LEU A 585 10.32 -22.73 -40.27
C LEU A 585 9.81 -23.55 -39.09
N GLN A 586 8.50 -23.53 -38.83
CA GLN A 586 7.87 -24.24 -37.73
C GLN A 586 8.16 -25.74 -37.79
N GLU A 587 8.00 -26.35 -38.98
CA GLU A 587 8.32 -27.76 -39.22
C GLU A 587 9.84 -28.00 -39.24
N LYS A 588 10.61 -27.11 -39.89
CA LYS A 588 12.06 -27.26 -40.06
C LYS A 588 12.84 -27.24 -38.75
N TYR A 589 12.43 -26.40 -37.80
CA TYR A 589 13.14 -26.19 -36.53
C TYR A 589 12.39 -26.76 -35.32
N ASP A 590 11.26 -27.44 -35.54
CA ASP A 590 10.37 -27.96 -34.50
C ASP A 590 10.05 -26.85 -33.47
N LEU A 591 9.42 -25.77 -33.97
CA LEU A 591 8.99 -24.64 -33.14
C LEU A 591 7.58 -24.91 -32.63
N SER A 592 7.40 -24.88 -31.32
CA SER A 592 6.06 -24.91 -30.74
C SER A 592 5.26 -23.70 -31.18
N GLU A 593 3.94 -23.86 -31.34
CA GLU A 593 3.03 -22.76 -31.68
C GLU A 593 3.17 -21.60 -30.69
N VAL A 594 3.40 -21.90 -29.41
CA VAL A 594 3.67 -20.91 -28.37
C VAL A 594 4.93 -20.08 -28.69
N SER A 595 6.03 -20.73 -29.09
CA SER A 595 7.27 -20.03 -29.45
C SER A 595 7.11 -19.24 -30.74
N PHE A 596 6.35 -19.76 -31.71
CA PHE A 596 5.98 -19.04 -32.93
C PHE A 596 5.24 -17.74 -32.60
N ILE A 597 4.16 -17.83 -31.81
CA ILE A 597 3.33 -16.68 -31.43
C ILE A 597 4.17 -15.69 -30.62
N SER A 598 4.94 -16.18 -29.66
CA SER A 598 5.82 -15.36 -28.82
C SER A 598 6.88 -14.63 -29.63
N LEU A 599 7.49 -15.27 -30.63
CA LEU A 599 8.51 -14.65 -31.48
C LEU A 599 7.91 -13.60 -32.42
N LEU A 600 6.74 -13.87 -33.00
CA LEU A 600 6.03 -12.90 -33.84
C LEU A 600 5.56 -11.68 -33.03
N TRP A 601 5.02 -11.92 -31.83
CA TRP A 601 4.61 -10.87 -30.91
C TRP A 601 5.81 -10.05 -30.40
N TRP A 602 6.94 -10.71 -30.15
CA TRP A 602 8.20 -10.08 -29.80
C TRP A 602 8.65 -9.08 -30.88
N LEU A 603 8.68 -9.52 -32.14
CA LEU A 603 9.04 -8.65 -33.28
C LEU A 603 8.19 -7.38 -33.30
N LEU A 604 6.88 -7.52 -33.03
CA LEU A 604 5.96 -6.40 -33.01
C LEU A 604 6.22 -5.47 -31.83
N HIS A 605 6.25 -6.00 -30.61
CA HIS A 605 6.37 -5.21 -29.39
C HIS A 605 7.72 -4.48 -29.31
N ALA A 606 8.82 -5.18 -29.57
CA ALA A 606 10.16 -4.60 -29.51
C ALA A 606 10.34 -3.46 -30.52
N CYS A 607 9.91 -3.68 -31.77
CA CYS A 607 10.02 -2.67 -32.81
C CYS A 607 9.03 -1.52 -32.59
N LEU A 608 7.80 -1.79 -32.15
CA LEU A 608 6.79 -0.75 -32.03
C LEU A 608 7.16 0.22 -30.91
N HIS A 609 7.57 -0.27 -29.74
CA HIS A 609 7.98 0.60 -28.63
C HIS A 609 9.25 1.39 -28.94
N THR A 610 10.25 0.79 -29.58
CA THR A 610 11.51 1.49 -29.92
C THR A 610 11.30 2.52 -31.04
N CYS A 611 10.51 2.19 -32.07
CA CYS A 611 10.25 3.10 -33.18
C CYS A 611 9.24 4.21 -32.83
N THR A 612 8.25 3.95 -31.97
CA THR A 612 7.22 4.95 -31.63
C THR A 612 7.52 5.74 -30.36
N ASN A 613 8.18 5.17 -29.33
CA ASN A 613 8.49 5.89 -28.10
C ASN A 613 9.96 6.35 -28.05
N GLY A 614 10.88 5.57 -28.62
CA GLY A 614 12.31 5.90 -28.65
C GLY A 614 12.61 7.20 -29.41
N TRP A 615 12.03 7.37 -30.60
CA TRP A 615 12.23 8.60 -31.39
C TRP A 615 11.69 9.87 -30.71
N LEU A 616 10.77 9.73 -29.77
CA LEU A 616 10.05 10.86 -29.18
C LEU A 616 10.62 11.41 -27.89
N GLN A 617 11.44 10.65 -27.18
CA GLN A 617 12.31 11.19 -26.14
C GLN A 617 13.73 11.51 -26.67
N ILE A 618 14.15 10.89 -27.78
CA ILE A 618 15.50 11.04 -28.34
C ILE A 618 15.62 12.29 -29.23
N CYS A 619 14.53 12.86 -29.75
CA CYS A 619 14.62 14.11 -30.52
C CYS A 619 15.00 15.36 -29.69
N ASP A 620 15.04 15.28 -28.35
CA ASP A 620 15.66 16.30 -27.49
C ASP A 620 17.12 16.00 -27.11
N LEU A 621 17.68 14.83 -27.48
CA LEU A 621 19.08 14.50 -27.21
C LEU A 621 19.68 13.61 -28.33
N HIS A 622 20.34 14.26 -29.29
CA HIS A 622 21.40 13.77 -30.17
C HIS A 622 21.44 12.26 -30.50
N PHE A 623 20.98 11.96 -31.72
CA PHE A 623 20.89 10.66 -32.38
C PHE A 623 22.24 10.01 -32.79
N ALA A 624 23.33 10.22 -32.05
CA ALA A 624 24.64 9.63 -32.38
C ALA A 624 25.34 8.92 -31.21
N ALA A 625 24.77 8.95 -30.00
CA ALA A 625 25.48 8.53 -28.80
C ALA A 625 25.26 7.06 -28.37
N MET A 626 24.19 6.37 -28.78
CA MET A 626 23.87 5.05 -28.20
C MET A 626 24.67 3.85 -28.74
N VAL A 627 25.64 4.06 -29.62
CA VAL A 627 26.65 3.03 -29.97
C VAL A 627 28.02 3.33 -29.32
N VAL A 628 28.24 4.51 -28.72
CA VAL A 628 29.58 4.90 -28.20
C VAL A 628 29.57 5.67 -26.86
N LEU A 629 28.45 6.12 -26.30
CA LEU A 629 28.42 6.93 -25.07
C LEU A 629 27.41 6.37 -24.06
N GLY A 630 27.95 5.79 -22.99
CA GLY A 630 27.22 5.47 -21.77
C GLY A 630 26.42 4.17 -21.83
N ILE A 631 27.08 3.04 -22.10
CA ILE A 631 26.50 1.72 -21.84
C ILE A 631 26.35 1.60 -20.32
N VAL A 632 25.15 1.91 -19.82
CA VAL A 632 24.73 1.60 -18.46
C VAL A 632 24.00 0.26 -18.52
N LEU A 633 24.72 -0.82 -18.28
CA LEU A 633 24.13 -2.16 -18.23
C LEU A 633 23.77 -2.48 -16.79
N VAL A 634 22.51 -2.83 -16.56
CA VAL A 634 22.03 -3.28 -15.25
C VAL A 634 21.87 -4.79 -15.31
N PHE A 635 22.63 -5.50 -14.46
CA PHE A 635 22.56 -6.95 -14.31
C PHE A 635 21.96 -7.29 -12.96
N GLU A 636 20.85 -8.03 -12.96
CA GLU A 636 20.32 -8.57 -11.71
C GLU A 636 21.01 -9.89 -11.40
N LEU A 637 21.61 -10.01 -10.21
CA LEU A 637 22.31 -11.23 -9.79
C LEU A 637 21.41 -12.07 -8.89
N GLU A 638 21.03 -13.26 -9.37
CA GLU A 638 20.42 -14.29 -8.53
C GLU A 638 21.49 -14.96 -7.67
N MET A 639 21.56 -14.55 -6.40
CA MET A 639 22.43 -15.24 -5.44
C MET A 639 21.70 -16.50 -4.94
N GLY A 640 21.98 -17.62 -5.59
CA GLY A 640 21.61 -18.98 -5.17
C GLY A 640 22.26 -19.41 -3.87
#